data_AF-D2VQG7-F1
#
_entry.id   AF-D2VQG7-F1
#
_cell.length_a   1.000
_cell.length_b   1.000
_cell.length_c   1.000
_cell.angle_alpha   90.00
_cell.angle_beta   90.00
_cell.angle_gamma   90.00
#
_symmetry.space_group_name_H-M   'P 1'
#
loop_
_entity.id
_entity.type
_entity.pdbx_description
1 polymer ?
#
loop_
_entity_poly.entity_id
_entity_poly.type
_entity_poly.pdbx_seq_one_letter_code
_entity_poly.pdbx_strand_id
1 'polypeptide(L)'
;MDTRNFTELMSECEWKNLTRLNISANPLTEGIIPILEGLPSLKTLIVKINLMKNVERGLLLSLGSKKNIEVDCAPTKMNIEHENDVEPYFKFLNSLITQTTDIAKKDGAICSFDFDKNLKIFIKGIQGISYFHTDFKPFSTLSFVIECKIYSNETSERKYTKCIPHSDCLEWNEEISFDNIRISDLSCDGMIELTLFCLMVNPITGITKRKYVSKVECPVFDSNLELQQGNVKLFSKDTTIDGIDTTFSVDVSFENYEHSVMYEIEKIPPLKFKESLEVYEETQIVLFNRVEPMNLTLNDLPSMKEWKQKDVNISNPDKIVPFLRSIPFQNPWAVYLAKQYVSKWKKPQHVMKLLRILSESVSNSVFIKLTITEMLQDTTDEDFLVLLPYLTNCIKFDSVNGVLTQYLVRRSLTSKVIGNQFFWLLKVESHRHPISKFILSQYMSMINTEEKEIIQNQCLFLDSIEKLTTGGMNGEFSKPLFIPFYSMHDEVMTVIPSVQKFSISNVILQFKSGEVLELEYSPLDQLFNLIINSFIDVNRFWINVPYTNRRVRNFPTAFGKGFSLVSPIHSQRVGGKNSKLSDFTTSKSQSFKDILLQTAAFDAFIGHVFESSSPSKIYVDNEGHLERSHYYPKSFQRVLGLIILMERMIYNELAEYLRNKNLFGPFKQLIDELSANFLDNINLIISYMKPFGF
;
A
#
# COMPACT_ATOMS: atom_id res chain seq x y z
N MET A 1 -29.68 5.48 -15.88
CA MET A 1 -30.91 5.55 -16.72
C MET A 1 -30.49 6.07 -18.09
N ASP A 2 -31.06 5.56 -19.19
CA ASP A 2 -30.86 6.22 -20.49
C ASP A 2 -31.54 7.60 -20.47
N THR A 3 -30.94 8.64 -21.06
CA THR A 3 -31.37 10.04 -20.90
C THR A 3 -32.77 10.30 -21.45
N ARG A 4 -33.19 9.51 -22.44
CA ARG A 4 -34.58 9.53 -22.96
C ARG A 4 -35.60 9.13 -21.90
N ASN A 5 -35.29 8.12 -21.08
CA ASN A 5 -36.18 7.66 -20.01
C ASN A 5 -36.27 8.67 -18.87
N PHE A 6 -35.23 9.48 -18.62
CA PHE A 6 -35.27 10.49 -17.56
C PHE A 6 -36.21 11.64 -17.93
N THR A 7 -36.16 12.13 -19.17
CA THR A 7 -37.04 13.21 -19.64
C THR A 7 -38.51 12.79 -19.67
N GLU A 8 -38.80 11.58 -20.17
CA GLU A 8 -40.15 11.01 -20.15
C GLU A 8 -40.68 10.85 -18.71
N LEU A 9 -39.87 10.26 -17.82
CA LEU A 9 -40.24 10.07 -16.41
C LEU A 9 -40.44 11.40 -15.66
N MET A 10 -39.67 12.44 -16.02
CA MET A 10 -39.85 13.79 -15.47
C MET A 10 -41.11 14.48 -16.01
N SER A 11 -41.56 14.14 -17.22
CA SER A 11 -42.79 14.69 -17.80
C SER A 11 -44.08 14.03 -17.29
N GLU A 12 -43.99 12.78 -16.84
CA GLU A 12 -45.16 11.99 -16.38
C GLU A 12 -45.51 12.19 -14.90
N CYS A 13 -44.61 12.75 -14.10
CA CYS A 13 -44.78 12.90 -12.66
C CYS A 13 -44.99 14.37 -12.25
N GLU A 14 -45.93 14.65 -11.34
CA GLU A 14 -46.17 16.00 -10.81
C GLU A 14 -45.10 16.39 -9.76
N TRP A 15 -43.96 16.92 -10.20
CA TRP A 15 -42.84 17.29 -9.32
C TRP A 15 -42.95 18.68 -8.65
N LYS A 16 -44.15 19.26 -8.57
CA LYS A 16 -44.36 20.64 -8.07
C LYS A 16 -43.78 20.86 -6.66
N ASN A 17 -43.66 19.79 -5.86
CA ASN A 17 -43.17 19.83 -4.48
C ASN A 17 -41.77 19.23 -4.30
N LEU A 18 -41.04 18.90 -5.37
CA LEU A 18 -39.71 18.29 -5.25
C LEU A 18 -38.70 19.32 -4.75
N THR A 19 -38.22 19.15 -3.51
CA THR A 19 -37.27 20.07 -2.87
C THR A 19 -35.82 19.61 -2.97
N ARG A 20 -35.57 18.32 -3.17
CA ARG A 20 -34.22 17.74 -3.28
C ARG A 20 -34.17 16.71 -4.41
N LEU A 21 -33.17 16.80 -5.27
CA LEU A 21 -32.95 15.88 -6.39
C LEU A 21 -31.50 15.41 -6.42
N ASN A 22 -31.28 14.09 -6.49
CA ASN A 22 -29.94 13.50 -6.60
C ASN A 22 -29.79 12.81 -7.95
N ILE A 23 -28.91 13.35 -8.79
CA ILE A 23 -28.59 12.82 -10.12
C ILE A 23 -27.11 12.43 -10.23
N SER A 24 -26.42 12.23 -9.10
CA SER A 24 -25.00 11.85 -9.03
C SER A 24 -24.60 10.60 -9.83
N ALA A 25 -25.57 9.74 -10.15
CA ALA A 25 -25.38 8.53 -10.96
C ALA A 25 -25.69 8.69 -12.46
N ASN A 26 -26.15 9.87 -12.92
CA ASN A 26 -26.51 10.10 -14.31
C ASN A 26 -25.69 11.26 -14.91
N PRO A 27 -25.17 11.12 -16.15
CA PRO A 27 -24.49 12.21 -16.84
C PRO A 27 -25.48 13.33 -17.14
N LEU A 28 -25.09 14.57 -16.86
CA LEU A 28 -25.87 15.75 -17.22
C LEU A 28 -25.72 16.01 -18.72
N THR A 29 -26.80 15.80 -19.47
CA THR A 29 -26.90 16.30 -20.85
C THR A 29 -27.52 17.68 -20.87
N GLU A 30 -27.21 18.49 -21.90
CA GLU A 30 -27.79 19.83 -22.09
C GLU A 30 -29.33 19.86 -21.97
N GLY A 31 -30.01 18.77 -22.38
CA GLY A 31 -31.47 18.64 -22.28
C GLY A 31 -32.05 18.54 -20.85
N ILE A 32 -31.24 18.26 -19.83
CA ILE A 32 -31.71 18.14 -18.43
C ILE A 32 -31.86 19.52 -17.78
N ILE A 33 -31.11 20.53 -18.23
CA ILE A 33 -31.09 21.86 -17.61
C ILE A 33 -32.46 22.55 -17.68
N PRO A 34 -33.16 22.61 -18.83
CA PRO A 34 -34.50 23.18 -18.88
C PRO A 34 -35.49 22.47 -17.96
N ILE A 35 -35.32 21.16 -17.73
CA ILE A 35 -36.16 20.37 -16.83
C ILE A 35 -35.90 20.79 -15.38
N LEU A 36 -34.62 20.92 -14.97
CA LEU A 36 -34.25 21.41 -13.64
C LEU A 36 -34.70 22.87 -13.42
N GLU A 37 -34.61 23.71 -14.45
CA GLU A 37 -35.16 25.07 -14.45
C GLU A 37 -36.69 25.08 -14.37
N GLY A 38 -37.36 24.02 -14.81
CA GLY A 38 -38.82 23.85 -14.69
C GLY A 38 -39.31 23.45 -13.29
N LEU A 39 -38.43 23.03 -12.37
CA LEU A 39 -38.81 22.61 -11.02
C LEU A 39 -38.93 23.82 -10.07
N PRO A 40 -40.14 24.22 -9.64
CA PRO A 40 -40.34 25.46 -8.88
C PRO A 40 -39.89 25.36 -7.42
N SER A 41 -39.89 24.16 -6.85
CA SER A 41 -39.62 23.93 -5.43
C SER A 41 -38.23 23.37 -5.14
N LEU A 42 -37.42 23.13 -6.17
CA LEU A 42 -36.11 22.49 -6.00
C LEU A 42 -35.15 23.43 -5.29
N LYS A 43 -34.67 23.01 -4.11
CA LYS A 43 -33.72 23.75 -3.27
C LYS A 43 -32.34 23.13 -3.26
N THR A 44 -32.24 21.81 -3.38
CA THR A 44 -30.96 21.09 -3.29
C THR A 44 -30.80 20.14 -4.47
N LEU A 45 -29.68 20.25 -5.18
CA LEU A 45 -29.33 19.39 -6.31
C LEU A 45 -28.01 18.68 -6.03
N ILE A 46 -28.02 17.35 -5.95
CA ILE A 46 -26.83 16.55 -5.71
C ILE A 46 -26.29 16.00 -7.02
N VAL A 47 -25.05 16.33 -7.39
CA VAL A 47 -24.44 15.88 -8.65
C VAL A 47 -22.97 15.45 -8.47
N LYS A 48 -22.49 14.53 -9.32
CA LYS A 48 -21.11 14.01 -9.31
C LYS A 48 -20.28 14.68 -10.42
N ILE A 49 -19.38 15.58 -10.05
CA ILE A 49 -18.62 16.45 -10.97
C ILE A 49 -17.68 15.68 -11.93
N ASN A 50 -17.20 14.50 -11.54
CA ASN A 50 -16.15 13.79 -12.29
C ASN A 50 -16.59 13.22 -13.63
N LEU A 51 -17.90 13.12 -13.86
CA LEU A 51 -18.47 12.70 -15.14
C LEU A 51 -18.77 13.88 -16.06
N MET A 52 -18.55 15.11 -15.60
CA MET A 52 -18.92 16.30 -16.33
C MET A 52 -17.80 16.89 -17.18
N LYS A 53 -18.14 17.24 -18.42
CA LYS A 53 -17.32 18.12 -19.25
C LYS A 53 -17.31 19.54 -18.67
N ASN A 54 -16.27 20.32 -18.98
CA ASN A 54 -16.15 21.71 -18.50
C ASN A 54 -17.37 22.58 -18.82
N VAL A 55 -18.03 22.33 -19.96
CA VAL A 55 -19.27 23.00 -20.36
C VAL A 55 -20.42 22.72 -19.38
N GLU A 56 -20.57 21.47 -18.95
CA GLU A 56 -21.62 21.03 -18.01
C GLU A 56 -21.40 21.62 -16.61
N ARG A 57 -20.14 21.80 -16.19
CA ARG A 57 -19.80 22.50 -14.93
C ARG A 57 -20.24 23.97 -14.96
N GLY A 58 -19.96 24.67 -16.07
CA GLY A 58 -20.39 26.06 -16.24
C GLY A 58 -21.91 26.20 -16.18
N LEU A 59 -22.63 25.25 -16.78
CA LEU A 59 -24.10 25.22 -16.75
C LEU A 59 -24.65 24.97 -15.33
N LEU A 60 -24.03 24.09 -14.55
CA LEU A 60 -24.41 23.83 -13.15
C LEU A 60 -24.21 25.04 -12.24
N LEU A 61 -23.10 25.76 -12.41
CA LEU A 61 -22.84 27.01 -11.69
C LEU A 61 -23.86 28.09 -12.08
N SER A 62 -24.31 28.11 -13.33
CA SER A 62 -25.39 29.01 -13.78
C SER A 62 -26.75 28.67 -13.15
N LEU A 63 -27.02 27.39 -12.88
CA LEU A 63 -28.24 26.92 -12.22
C LEU A 63 -28.29 27.32 -10.74
N GLY A 64 -27.19 27.10 -10.01
CA GLY A 64 -27.07 27.47 -8.60
C GLY A 64 -27.24 28.98 -8.38
N SER A 65 -26.62 29.80 -9.23
CA SER A 65 -26.69 31.26 -9.15
C SER A 65 -28.07 31.85 -9.50
N LYS A 66 -28.85 31.20 -10.38
CA LYS A 66 -30.17 31.71 -10.78
C LYS A 66 -31.30 31.41 -9.80
N LYS A 67 -31.23 30.31 -9.04
CA LYS A 67 -32.39 29.78 -8.29
C LYS A 67 -32.18 29.58 -6.78
N ASN A 68 -31.05 30.02 -6.22
CA ASN A 68 -30.66 29.66 -4.84
C ASN A 68 -30.69 28.12 -4.64
N ILE A 69 -30.33 27.36 -5.68
CA ILE A 69 -30.21 25.92 -5.57
C ILE A 69 -28.85 25.64 -4.96
N GLU A 70 -28.85 25.02 -3.79
CA GLU A 70 -27.66 24.47 -3.19
C GLU A 70 -27.22 23.26 -4.02
N VAL A 71 -26.14 23.44 -4.77
CA VAL A 71 -25.52 22.38 -5.55
C VAL A 71 -24.55 21.64 -4.63
N ASP A 72 -25.06 20.57 -4.03
CA ASP A 72 -24.23 19.69 -3.21
C ASP A 72 -23.45 18.75 -4.14
N CYS A 73 -22.18 19.03 -4.27
CA CYS A 73 -21.30 18.23 -5.10
C CYS A 73 -20.95 16.98 -4.32
N ALA A 74 -21.60 15.85 -4.65
CA ALA A 74 -21.33 14.57 -3.99
C ALA A 74 -19.81 14.37 -3.93
N PRO A 75 -19.23 14.16 -2.74
CA PRO A 75 -17.80 14.33 -2.50
C PRO A 75 -17.01 13.48 -3.48
N THR A 76 -16.34 14.16 -4.39
CA THR A 76 -15.26 13.58 -5.17
C THR A 76 -14.16 13.27 -4.17
N LYS A 77 -13.81 11.98 -4.00
CA LYS A 77 -12.62 11.50 -3.26
C LYS A 77 -12.11 12.51 -2.24
N MET A 78 -12.59 12.44 -0.99
CA MET A 78 -12.07 13.14 0.19
C MET A 78 -10.81 14.01 -0.08
N ASN A 79 -10.99 15.21 -0.63
CA ASN A 79 -10.10 16.32 -0.32
C ASN A 79 -10.55 16.79 1.06
N ILE A 80 -10.15 16.05 2.09
CA ILE A 80 -10.23 16.52 3.47
C ILE A 80 -9.16 17.61 3.57
N GLU A 81 -9.54 18.84 3.24
CA GLU A 81 -8.83 20.06 3.63
C GLU A 81 -9.27 20.54 5.03
N HIS A 82 -10.07 19.76 5.76
CA HIS A 82 -10.33 20.04 7.18
C HIS A 82 -9.13 19.61 8.04
N GLU A 83 -8.13 20.50 8.14
CA GLU A 83 -7.04 20.42 9.13
C GLU A 83 -7.57 20.25 10.57
N ASN A 84 -8.78 20.74 10.85
CA ASN A 84 -9.37 20.75 12.19
C ASN A 84 -9.73 19.35 12.74
N ASP A 85 -9.94 18.35 11.87
CA ASP A 85 -10.22 16.98 12.32
C ASP A 85 -8.95 16.21 12.70
N VAL A 86 -7.75 16.75 12.44
CA VAL A 86 -6.46 16.08 12.72
C VAL A 86 -5.88 16.51 14.07
N GLU A 87 -6.33 17.63 14.64
CA GLU A 87 -5.75 18.18 15.87
C GLU A 87 -5.90 17.33 17.13
N PRO A 88 -7.05 16.66 17.39
CA PRO A 88 -7.14 15.66 18.45
C PRO A 88 -6.18 14.49 18.24
N TYR A 89 -5.92 14.11 16.98
CA TYR A 89 -4.96 13.06 16.63
C TYR A 89 -3.52 13.52 16.86
N PHE A 90 -3.17 14.76 16.55
CA PHE A 90 -1.83 15.29 16.82
C PHE A 90 -1.52 15.32 18.32
N LYS A 91 -2.50 15.66 19.19
CA LYS A 91 -2.31 15.58 20.65
C LYS A 91 -2.06 14.15 21.12
N PHE A 92 -2.81 13.18 20.60
CA PHE A 92 -2.60 11.76 20.90
C PHE A 92 -1.25 11.25 20.37
N LEU A 93 -0.93 11.51 19.09
CA LEU A 93 0.35 11.11 18.49
C LEU A 93 1.55 11.72 19.22
N ASN A 94 1.48 12.99 19.62
CA ASN A 94 2.52 13.65 20.42
C ASN A 94 2.72 13.00 21.81
N SER A 95 1.66 12.45 22.42
CA SER A 95 1.78 11.69 23.67
C SER A 95 2.43 10.31 23.49
N LEU A 96 2.35 9.71 22.30
CA LEU A 96 3.00 8.44 21.97
C LEU A 96 4.46 8.63 21.58
N ILE A 97 4.81 9.75 20.93
CA ILE A 97 6.17 10.11 20.53
C ILE A 97 7.11 10.16 21.75
N THR A 98 6.62 10.67 22.89
CA THR A 98 7.41 10.79 24.12
C THR A 98 7.67 9.46 24.83
N GLN A 99 7.00 8.36 24.44
CA GLN A 99 7.13 7.05 25.10
C GLN A 99 8.05 6.06 24.36
N THR A 100 8.50 6.37 23.14
CA THR A 100 8.98 5.33 22.20
C THR A 100 10.50 5.16 22.08
N THR A 101 11.33 5.80 22.91
CA THR A 101 12.79 5.71 22.74
C THR A 101 13.53 4.75 23.66
N ASP A 102 12.89 4.16 24.67
CA ASP A 102 13.48 3.05 25.42
C ASP A 102 12.35 2.11 25.87
N ILE A 103 12.46 0.82 25.57
CA ILE A 103 11.81 -0.22 26.40
C ILE A 103 12.58 -0.30 27.73
N ALA A 104 12.84 0.85 28.34
CA ALA A 104 13.18 0.91 29.75
C ALA A 104 11.96 0.33 30.44
N LYS A 105 12.17 -0.73 31.22
CA LYS A 105 11.11 -1.30 32.06
C LYS A 105 10.45 -0.12 32.77
N LYS A 106 9.21 0.20 32.40
CA LYS A 106 8.42 1.20 33.11
C LYS A 106 8.38 0.69 34.55
N ASP A 107 9.01 1.41 35.48
CA ASP A 107 9.02 1.00 36.88
C ASP A 107 7.57 0.78 37.34
N GLY A 108 7.26 -0.46 37.74
CA GLY A 108 5.90 -0.87 38.11
C GLY A 108 5.03 -1.47 37.00
N ALA A 109 5.58 -1.79 35.83
CA ALA A 109 4.88 -2.61 34.84
C ALA A 109 4.62 -4.03 35.38
N ILE A 110 3.45 -4.59 35.08
CA ILE A 110 3.03 -5.94 35.47
C ILE A 110 3.09 -6.84 34.24
N CYS A 111 3.65 -8.05 34.38
CA CYS A 111 3.62 -9.03 33.32
C CYS A 111 2.18 -9.51 33.04
N SER A 112 1.78 -9.61 31.78
CA SER A 112 0.44 -10.07 31.39
C SER A 112 0.10 -11.45 31.96
N PHE A 113 1.07 -12.36 32.08
CA PHE A 113 0.86 -13.70 32.67
C PHE A 113 0.46 -13.66 34.15
N ASP A 114 0.79 -12.57 34.86
CA ASP A 114 0.42 -12.37 36.26
C ASP A 114 -0.86 -11.50 36.39
N PHE A 115 -1.46 -11.08 35.26
CA PHE A 115 -2.60 -10.17 35.22
C PHE A 115 -3.92 -10.92 34.98
N ASP A 116 -4.52 -11.39 36.06
CA ASP A 116 -5.70 -12.26 36.04
C ASP A 116 -7.03 -11.50 35.94
N LYS A 117 -7.21 -10.75 34.84
CA LYS A 117 -8.47 -10.06 34.51
C LYS A 117 -9.07 -10.56 33.21
N ASN A 118 -10.39 -10.53 33.11
CA ASN A 118 -11.11 -10.78 31.86
C ASN A 118 -10.89 -9.63 30.87
N LEU A 119 -10.81 -9.94 29.58
CA LEU A 119 -10.70 -8.92 28.56
C LEU A 119 -12.05 -8.23 28.34
N LYS A 120 -12.03 -6.90 28.33
CA LYS A 120 -13.19 -6.04 28.05
C LYS A 120 -12.85 -5.01 27.00
N ILE A 121 -13.81 -4.74 26.11
CA ILE A 121 -13.74 -3.64 25.14
C ILE A 121 -15.03 -2.85 25.16
N PHE A 122 -14.94 -1.54 24.98
CA PHE A 122 -16.08 -0.65 24.86
C PHE A 122 -16.18 -0.14 23.42
N ILE A 123 -17.25 -0.50 22.72
CA ILE A 123 -17.49 -0.08 21.34
C ILE A 123 -18.28 1.22 21.38
N LYS A 124 -17.64 2.33 20.97
CA LYS A 124 -18.27 3.65 20.95
C LYS A 124 -19.16 3.80 19.73
N GLY A 125 -18.60 3.64 18.54
CA GLY A 125 -19.33 3.83 17.30
C GLY A 125 -18.51 3.57 16.05
N ILE A 126 -19.14 3.74 14.90
CA ILE A 126 -18.52 3.64 13.59
C ILE A 126 -18.68 4.97 12.83
N GLN A 127 -17.59 5.40 12.20
CA GLN A 127 -17.55 6.60 11.35
C GLN A 127 -17.13 6.25 9.92
N GLY A 128 -17.61 7.01 8.94
CA GLY A 128 -17.17 6.89 7.54
C GLY A 128 -17.92 5.86 6.69
N ILE A 129 -18.99 5.24 7.20
CA ILE A 129 -19.87 4.43 6.36
C ILE A 129 -20.67 5.36 5.45
N SER A 130 -20.31 5.39 4.17
CA SER A 130 -21.08 6.10 3.14
C SER A 130 -22.21 5.21 2.59
N TYR A 131 -23.42 5.75 2.56
CA TYR A 131 -24.62 5.01 2.16
C TYR A 131 -24.72 4.72 0.65
N PHE A 132 -23.84 5.30 -0.16
CA PHE A 132 -23.73 4.97 -1.59
C PHE A 132 -23.23 3.54 -1.85
N HIS A 133 -22.65 2.87 -0.85
CA HIS A 133 -21.99 1.57 -0.99
C HIS A 133 -22.92 0.37 -0.85
N THR A 134 -24.20 0.64 -0.74
CA THR A 134 -25.18 -0.38 -0.46
C THR A 134 -26.36 -0.17 -1.38
N ASP A 135 -26.53 -1.07 -2.35
CA ASP A 135 -27.73 -1.21 -3.19
C ASP A 135 -28.97 -1.56 -2.33
N PHE A 136 -29.26 -0.79 -1.29
CA PHE A 136 -30.38 -1.00 -0.42
C PHE A 136 -31.62 -0.43 -1.10
N LYS A 137 -32.50 -1.35 -1.52
CA LYS A 137 -33.84 -0.97 -1.92
C LYS A 137 -34.52 -0.26 -0.73
N PRO A 138 -35.22 0.87 -0.95
CA PRO A 138 -35.75 1.75 0.10
C PRO A 138 -36.83 1.14 1.02
N PHE A 139 -37.04 -0.18 0.97
CA PHE A 139 -38.14 -0.86 1.66
C PHE A 139 -37.70 -1.89 2.72
N SER A 140 -36.40 -2.02 3.02
CA SER A 140 -35.93 -2.86 4.13
C SER A 140 -35.58 -1.99 5.33
N THR A 141 -36.10 -2.32 6.52
CA THR A 141 -35.51 -1.81 7.76
C THR A 141 -34.08 -2.32 7.85
N LEU A 142 -33.15 -1.39 7.98
CA LEU A 142 -31.73 -1.65 8.09
C LEU A 142 -31.34 -1.48 9.56
N SER A 143 -30.72 -2.52 10.11
CA SER A 143 -30.05 -2.42 11.40
C SER A 143 -28.63 -2.95 11.28
N PHE A 144 -27.74 -2.45 12.11
CA PHE A 144 -26.35 -2.86 12.13
C PHE A 144 -26.05 -3.62 13.42
N VAL A 145 -25.17 -4.60 13.32
CA VAL A 145 -24.65 -5.36 14.46
C VAL A 145 -23.17 -5.64 14.24
N ILE A 146 -22.38 -5.53 15.31
CA ILE A 146 -20.97 -5.85 15.31
C ILE A 146 -20.79 -7.20 16.00
N GLU A 147 -20.24 -8.16 15.27
CA GLU A 147 -19.73 -9.41 15.84
C GLU A 147 -18.31 -9.17 16.35
N CYS A 148 -18.08 -9.42 17.63
CA CYS A 148 -16.77 -9.33 18.25
C CYS A 148 -16.27 -10.75 18.49
N LYS A 149 -15.14 -11.10 17.89
CA LYS A 149 -14.55 -12.43 18.02
C LYS A 149 -13.12 -12.31 18.51
N ILE A 150 -12.77 -13.08 19.54
CA ILE A 150 -11.40 -13.21 19.99
C ILE A 150 -10.93 -14.65 19.84
N TYR A 151 -9.68 -14.82 19.46
CA TYR A 151 -9.02 -16.11 19.34
C TYR A 151 -7.92 -16.21 20.41
N SER A 152 -8.02 -17.21 21.30
CA SER A 152 -7.00 -17.52 22.31
C SER A 152 -6.80 -19.03 22.36
N ASN A 153 -5.59 -19.52 22.11
CA ASN A 153 -5.24 -20.94 22.16
C ASN A 153 -6.26 -21.88 21.46
N GLU A 154 -7.14 -22.48 22.25
CA GLU A 154 -8.18 -23.44 21.86
C GLU A 154 -9.60 -22.86 21.95
N THR A 155 -9.74 -21.69 22.57
CA THR A 155 -11.01 -21.03 22.82
C THR A 155 -11.18 -19.86 21.86
N SER A 156 -12.27 -19.87 21.11
CA SER A 156 -12.77 -18.67 20.47
C SER A 156 -14.05 -18.25 21.16
N GLU A 157 -14.09 -17.03 21.70
CA GLU A 157 -15.32 -16.45 22.22
C GLU A 157 -15.87 -15.46 21.20
N ARG A 158 -17.19 -15.52 20.99
CA ARG A 158 -17.91 -14.65 20.06
C ARG A 158 -19.03 -13.95 20.82
N LYS A 159 -19.07 -12.63 20.72
CA LYS A 159 -20.10 -11.76 21.28
C LYS A 159 -20.69 -10.90 20.17
N TYR A 160 -21.86 -10.35 20.43
CA TYR A 160 -22.56 -9.45 19.52
C TYR A 160 -22.99 -8.23 20.28
N THR A 161 -22.87 -7.07 19.65
CA THR A 161 -23.48 -5.85 20.15
C THR A 161 -25.00 -5.89 19.99
N LYS A 162 -25.70 -4.93 20.60
CA LYS A 162 -27.10 -4.63 20.25
C LYS A 162 -27.24 -4.26 18.77
N CYS A 163 -28.42 -4.52 18.21
CA CYS A 163 -28.78 -4.05 16.89
C CYS A 163 -29.08 -2.55 16.94
N ILE A 164 -28.49 -1.76 16.04
CA ILE A 164 -28.72 -0.32 15.95
C ILE A 164 -29.43 0.00 14.65
N PRO A 165 -30.58 0.70 14.68
CA PRO A 165 -31.23 1.12 13.46
C PRO A 165 -30.33 2.06 12.68
N HIS A 166 -30.50 2.09 11.37
CA HIS A 166 -29.79 3.02 10.51
C HIS A 166 -29.91 4.49 10.98
N SER A 167 -28.76 5.16 11.11
CA SER A 167 -28.62 6.58 11.47
C SER A 167 -27.32 7.15 10.91
N ASP A 168 -27.25 8.46 10.67
CA ASP A 168 -26.05 9.11 10.11
C ASP A 168 -24.77 8.89 10.96
N CYS A 169 -24.94 8.67 12.27
CA CYS A 169 -23.88 8.24 13.18
C CYS A 169 -24.31 6.92 13.85
N LEU A 170 -23.54 5.85 13.69
CA LEU A 170 -23.82 4.57 14.33
C LEU A 170 -23.06 4.49 15.67
N GLU A 171 -23.77 4.74 16.78
CA GLU A 171 -23.19 4.76 18.13
C GLU A 171 -23.71 3.62 18.99
N TRP A 172 -22.83 2.71 19.40
CA TRP A 172 -23.16 1.61 20.29
C TRP A 172 -23.08 1.98 21.75
N ASN A 173 -21.98 2.62 22.15
CA ASN A 173 -21.66 2.91 23.55
C ASN A 173 -21.91 1.67 24.44
N GLU A 174 -21.34 0.53 24.03
CA GLU A 174 -21.60 -0.79 24.61
C GLU A 174 -20.30 -1.47 25.07
N GLU A 175 -20.28 -1.95 26.31
CA GLU A 175 -19.21 -2.80 26.83
C GLU A 175 -19.43 -4.26 26.44
N ILE A 176 -18.41 -4.88 25.85
CA ILE A 176 -18.34 -6.29 25.52
C ILE A 176 -17.31 -6.94 26.45
N SER A 177 -17.78 -7.86 27.29
CA SER A 177 -16.95 -8.68 28.19
C SER A 177 -16.75 -10.08 27.61
N PHE A 178 -15.49 -10.51 27.54
CA PHE A 178 -15.11 -11.88 27.17
C PHE A 178 -14.84 -12.67 28.44
N ASP A 179 -15.90 -13.23 29.02
CA ASP A 179 -15.88 -13.80 30.37
C ASP A 179 -15.01 -15.05 30.49
N ASN A 180 -14.73 -15.72 29.37
CA ASN A 180 -13.91 -16.93 29.31
C ASN A 180 -12.48 -16.66 28.85
N ILE A 181 -12.12 -15.40 28.60
CA ILE A 181 -10.81 -15.02 28.07
C ILE A 181 -10.13 -14.09 29.06
N ARG A 182 -9.14 -14.64 29.75
CA ARG A 182 -8.28 -13.87 30.66
C ARG A 182 -7.12 -13.27 29.88
N ILE A 183 -6.70 -12.07 30.28
CA ILE A 183 -5.53 -11.38 29.68
C ILE A 183 -4.26 -12.21 29.86
N SER A 184 -4.11 -12.89 31.00
CA SER A 184 -3.02 -13.83 31.28
C SER A 184 -2.97 -15.05 30.36
N ASP A 185 -4.05 -15.32 29.62
CA ASP A 185 -4.16 -16.43 28.68
C ASP A 185 -3.84 -16.06 27.23
N LEU A 186 -3.70 -14.76 26.95
CA LEU A 186 -3.48 -14.27 25.60
C LEU A 186 -1.98 -14.27 25.25
N SER A 187 -1.67 -14.69 24.03
CA SER A 187 -0.35 -14.47 23.44
C SER A 187 -0.21 -13.01 22.97
N CYS A 188 1.01 -12.59 22.65
CA CYS A 188 1.26 -11.27 22.04
C CYS A 188 0.51 -11.07 20.72
N ASP A 189 0.10 -12.17 20.07
CA ASP A 189 -0.66 -12.20 18.82
C ASP A 189 -2.18 -12.32 19.06
N GLY A 190 -2.64 -12.05 20.29
CA GLY A 190 -4.05 -12.01 20.67
C GLY A 190 -4.85 -11.08 19.76
N MET A 191 -5.77 -11.70 19.01
CA MET A 191 -6.62 -11.14 17.95
C MET A 191 -8.03 -10.73 18.34
N ILE A 192 -8.43 -9.44 18.39
CA ILE A 192 -9.86 -9.08 18.35
C ILE A 192 -10.27 -8.77 16.91
N GLU A 193 -11.18 -9.57 16.35
CA GLU A 193 -11.84 -9.32 15.07
C GLU A 193 -13.23 -8.71 15.32
N LEU A 194 -13.48 -7.51 14.80
CA LEU A 194 -14.79 -6.88 14.82
C LEU A 194 -15.36 -6.89 13.40
N THR A 195 -16.43 -7.63 13.21
CA THR A 195 -17.08 -7.75 11.90
C THR A 195 -18.41 -7.04 11.90
N LEU A 196 -18.57 -6.06 11.02
CA LEU A 196 -19.79 -5.31 10.86
C LEU A 196 -20.74 -6.06 9.91
N PHE A 197 -21.97 -6.26 10.39
CA PHE A 197 -23.04 -6.81 9.59
C PHE A 197 -24.20 -5.85 9.48
N CYS A 198 -24.80 -5.82 8.29
CA CYS A 198 -26.08 -5.20 8.06
C CYS A 198 -27.17 -6.28 8.09
N LEU A 199 -28.20 -6.03 8.89
CA LEU A 199 -29.42 -6.83 8.98
C LEU A 199 -30.47 -6.16 8.11
N MET A 200 -30.92 -6.87 7.08
CA MET A 200 -31.98 -6.43 6.17
C MET A 200 -33.23 -7.26 6.43
N VAL A 201 -34.33 -6.63 6.77
CA VAL A 201 -35.62 -7.32 6.85
C VAL A 201 -36.29 -7.29 5.49
N ASN A 202 -36.64 -8.46 4.95
CA ASN A 202 -37.44 -8.55 3.75
C ASN A 202 -38.86 -8.04 4.06
N PRO A 203 -39.37 -7.00 3.38
CA PRO A 203 -40.67 -6.42 3.70
C PRO A 203 -41.84 -7.37 3.41
N ILE A 204 -41.67 -8.33 2.50
CA ILE A 204 -42.72 -9.28 2.11
C ILE A 204 -42.74 -10.47 3.09
N THR A 205 -41.57 -11.01 3.43
CA THR A 205 -41.48 -12.25 4.21
C THR A 205 -41.21 -12.03 5.69
N GLY A 206 -40.80 -10.82 6.10
CA GLY A 206 -40.31 -10.52 7.46
C GLY A 206 -38.97 -11.19 7.81
N ILE A 207 -38.39 -11.99 6.90
CA ILE A 207 -37.15 -12.71 7.15
C ILE A 207 -35.99 -11.71 7.20
N THR A 208 -35.20 -11.77 8.28
CA THR A 208 -33.98 -10.99 8.43
C THR A 208 -32.82 -11.69 7.76
N LYS A 209 -32.18 -11.03 6.80
CA LYS A 209 -30.94 -11.48 6.15
C LYS A 209 -29.75 -10.69 6.68
N ARG A 210 -28.72 -11.41 7.11
CA ARG A 210 -27.44 -10.84 7.53
C ARG A 210 -26.51 -10.70 6.32
N LYS A 211 -26.04 -9.49 6.02
CA LYS A 211 -25.05 -9.18 4.98
C LYS A 211 -23.78 -8.70 5.65
N TYR A 212 -22.65 -9.33 5.30
CA TYR A 212 -21.32 -8.86 5.69
C TYR A 212 -21.06 -7.48 5.06
N VAL A 213 -20.57 -6.53 5.86
CA VAL A 213 -20.17 -5.21 5.38
C VAL A 213 -18.65 -5.17 5.28
N SER A 214 -17.96 -5.25 6.41
CA SER A 214 -16.50 -5.34 6.47
C SER A 214 -16.05 -5.85 7.84
N LYS A 215 -14.74 -6.00 8.01
CA LYS A 215 -14.11 -6.36 9.27
C LYS A 215 -12.94 -5.46 9.60
N VAL A 216 -12.71 -5.26 10.90
CA VAL A 216 -11.50 -4.66 11.46
C VAL A 216 -10.84 -5.64 12.41
N GLU A 217 -9.54 -5.55 12.51
CA GLU A 217 -8.70 -6.40 13.36
C GLU A 217 -7.94 -5.48 14.33
N CYS A 218 -7.99 -5.81 15.62
CA CYS A 218 -7.37 -5.03 16.70
C CYS A 218 -6.49 -5.92 17.58
N PRO A 219 -5.17 -5.71 17.58
CA PRO A 219 -4.26 -6.53 18.37
C PRO A 219 -4.46 -6.17 19.84
N VAL A 220 -4.54 -7.18 20.71
CA VAL A 220 -4.72 -6.97 22.15
C VAL A 220 -3.48 -6.30 22.74
N PHE A 221 -2.29 -6.66 22.25
CA PHE A 221 -1.03 -6.03 22.60
C PHE A 221 -0.55 -5.13 21.47
N ASP A 222 0.00 -3.97 21.81
CA ASP A 222 0.59 -3.04 20.86
C ASP A 222 1.99 -3.51 20.39
N SER A 223 2.66 -2.67 19.61
CA SER A 223 4.02 -2.95 19.12
C SER A 223 5.12 -2.91 20.17
N ASN A 224 4.84 -2.30 21.33
CA ASN A 224 5.71 -2.34 22.50
C ASN A 224 5.41 -3.54 23.39
N LEU A 225 4.50 -4.42 22.96
CA LEU A 225 3.98 -5.54 23.75
C LEU A 225 3.20 -5.09 24.99
N GLU A 226 2.74 -3.84 25.00
CA GLU A 226 1.88 -3.31 26.04
C GLU A 226 0.42 -3.65 25.71
N LEU A 227 -0.35 -4.07 26.71
CA LEU A 227 -1.78 -4.27 26.56
C LEU A 227 -2.41 -2.94 26.12
N GLN A 228 -3.22 -2.97 25.05
CA GLN A 228 -3.95 -1.78 24.61
C GLN A 228 -4.82 -1.25 25.75
N GLN A 229 -4.72 0.05 26.01
CA GLN A 229 -5.51 0.75 27.01
C GLN A 229 -6.05 2.06 26.42
N GLY A 230 -7.20 2.51 26.89
CA GLY A 230 -7.81 3.75 26.43
C GLY A 230 -8.38 3.67 25.02
N ASN A 231 -8.49 4.82 24.36
CA ASN A 231 -9.18 4.94 23.08
C ASN A 231 -8.29 4.49 21.92
N VAL A 232 -8.84 3.59 21.09
CA VAL A 232 -8.18 3.09 19.88
C VAL A 232 -9.15 3.25 18.71
N LYS A 233 -8.64 3.81 17.61
CA LYS A 233 -9.39 3.93 16.36
C LYS A 233 -8.90 2.90 15.37
N LEU A 234 -9.81 2.04 14.93
CA LEU A 234 -9.53 0.92 14.04
C LEU A 234 -10.05 1.24 12.65
N PHE A 235 -9.30 0.93 11.59
CA PHE A 235 -9.71 1.18 10.21
C PHE A 235 -10.00 -0.13 9.50
N SER A 236 -11.09 -0.18 8.72
CA SER A 236 -11.41 -1.33 7.88
C SER A 236 -10.31 -1.54 6.86
N LYS A 237 -9.80 -2.77 6.76
CA LYS A 237 -8.91 -3.16 5.66
C LYS A 237 -9.71 -3.09 4.35
N ASP A 238 -9.12 -2.52 3.30
CA ASP A 238 -9.78 -2.15 2.04
C ASP A 238 -10.80 -3.20 1.56
N THR A 239 -12.07 -2.94 1.84
CA THR A 239 -13.17 -3.71 1.26
C THR A 239 -13.72 -2.91 0.09
N THR A 240 -13.40 -3.38 -1.11
CA THR A 240 -14.17 -3.00 -2.29
C THR A 240 -15.53 -3.69 -2.19
N ILE A 241 -16.56 -2.95 -1.77
CA ILE A 241 -17.93 -3.42 -1.89
C ILE A 241 -18.40 -2.97 -3.26
N ASP A 242 -18.67 -3.93 -4.15
CA ASP A 242 -19.13 -3.67 -5.52
C ASP A 242 -18.18 -2.74 -6.32
N GLY A 243 -16.87 -2.89 -6.08
CA GLY A 243 -15.82 -2.12 -6.75
C GLY A 243 -15.62 -0.70 -6.23
N ILE A 244 -16.25 -0.33 -5.11
CA ILE A 244 -16.06 0.96 -4.46
C ILE A 244 -15.29 0.75 -3.16
N ASP A 245 -14.17 1.45 -3.00
CA ASP A 245 -13.37 1.44 -1.79
C ASP A 245 -14.20 2.03 -0.63
N THR A 246 -14.55 1.16 0.31
CA THR A 246 -15.21 1.56 1.55
C THR A 246 -14.20 1.53 2.67
N THR A 247 -13.87 2.71 3.20
CA THR A 247 -13.07 2.82 4.42
C THR A 247 -13.95 3.40 5.50
N PHE A 248 -14.14 2.64 6.57
CA PHE A 248 -14.75 3.14 7.79
C PHE A 248 -13.79 2.93 8.96
N SER A 249 -14.09 3.59 10.06
CA SER A 249 -13.35 3.44 11.30
C SER A 249 -14.27 3.06 12.45
N VAL A 250 -13.81 2.17 13.31
CA VAL A 250 -14.48 1.77 14.55
C VAL A 250 -13.74 2.42 15.70
N ASP A 251 -14.43 3.24 16.49
CA ASP A 251 -13.89 3.82 17.71
C ASP A 251 -14.15 2.83 18.86
N VAL A 252 -13.07 2.27 19.41
CA VAL A 252 -13.12 1.36 20.57
C VAL A 252 -12.36 1.96 21.74
N SER A 253 -12.68 1.55 22.97
CA SER A 253 -11.89 1.86 24.16
C SER A 253 -11.59 0.58 24.91
N PHE A 254 -10.34 0.39 25.27
CA PHE A 254 -9.93 -0.64 26.22
C PHE A 254 -10.03 -0.10 27.65
N GLU A 255 -10.14 -1.01 28.62
CA GLU A 255 -10.12 -0.66 30.03
C GLU A 255 -8.77 -0.04 30.40
N ASN A 256 -8.79 1.03 31.20
CA ASN A 256 -7.57 1.64 31.73
C ASN A 256 -7.22 0.98 33.06
N TYR A 257 -5.95 0.63 33.22
CA TYR A 257 -5.40 0.05 34.44
C TYR A 257 -4.42 1.01 35.09
N GLU A 258 -4.25 0.90 36.41
CA GLU A 258 -3.30 1.75 37.17
C GLU A 258 -1.84 1.49 36.75
N HIS A 259 -1.57 0.30 36.23
CA HIS A 259 -0.26 -0.14 35.80
C HIS A 259 -0.25 -0.47 34.31
N SER A 260 0.91 -0.27 33.69
CA SER A 260 1.22 -0.82 32.37
C SER A 260 1.27 -2.34 32.45
N VAL A 261 0.55 -3.02 31.56
CA VAL A 261 0.52 -4.49 31.50
C VAL A 261 1.30 -4.92 30.26
N MET A 262 2.42 -5.62 30.44
CA MET A 262 3.37 -5.95 29.38
C MET A 262 3.42 -7.44 29.11
N TYR A 263 3.41 -7.83 27.83
CA TYR A 263 3.70 -9.20 27.41
C TYR A 263 5.22 -9.41 27.35
N GLU A 264 5.74 -10.25 28.24
CA GLU A 264 7.16 -10.55 28.31
C GLU A 264 7.49 -11.80 27.49
N ILE A 265 7.86 -11.64 26.21
CA ILE A 265 8.17 -12.76 25.29
C ILE A 265 9.24 -13.71 25.85
N GLU A 266 10.17 -13.19 26.65
CA GLU A 266 11.28 -13.97 27.24
C GLU A 266 10.93 -14.64 28.57
N LYS A 267 9.80 -14.28 29.20
CA LYS A 267 9.36 -14.91 30.44
C LYS A 267 8.71 -16.26 30.12
N ILE A 268 9.07 -17.27 30.90
CA ILE A 268 8.48 -18.61 30.79
C ILE A 268 6.97 -18.50 31.07
N PRO A 269 6.10 -18.84 30.12
CA PRO A 269 4.65 -18.79 30.34
C PRO A 269 4.22 -19.82 31.40
N PRO A 270 3.02 -19.69 31.99
CA PRO A 270 2.43 -20.73 32.85
C PRO A 270 2.38 -22.13 32.21
N LEU A 271 2.60 -23.18 33.01
CA LEU A 271 2.68 -24.58 32.54
C LEU A 271 1.40 -25.07 31.83
N LYS A 272 0.23 -24.54 32.16
CA LYS A 272 -1.04 -24.87 31.50
C LYS A 272 -1.00 -24.68 29.97
N PHE A 273 -0.18 -23.75 29.47
CA PHE A 273 -0.03 -23.53 28.02
C PHE A 273 0.86 -24.56 27.34
N LYS A 274 1.75 -25.22 28.11
CA LYS A 274 2.56 -26.33 27.61
C LYS A 274 1.68 -27.56 27.37
N GLU A 275 0.75 -27.83 28.29
CA GLU A 275 -0.19 -28.95 28.19
C GLU A 275 -1.13 -28.77 26.98
N SER A 276 -1.70 -27.57 26.79
CA SER A 276 -2.53 -27.29 25.60
C SER A 276 -1.74 -27.41 24.30
N LEU A 277 -0.45 -27.04 24.31
CA LEU A 277 0.40 -27.23 23.14
C LEU A 277 0.58 -28.71 22.80
N GLU A 278 0.78 -29.57 23.80
CA GLU A 278 0.89 -31.03 23.62
C GLU A 278 -0.42 -31.64 23.07
N VAL A 279 -1.59 -31.17 23.52
CA VAL A 279 -2.89 -31.57 22.98
C VAL A 279 -3.09 -31.09 21.53
N TYR A 280 -2.67 -29.85 21.24
CA TYR A 280 -2.72 -29.29 19.88
C TYR A 280 -1.88 -30.13 18.90
N GLU A 281 -0.71 -30.63 19.32
CA GLU A 281 0.15 -31.51 18.53
C GLU A 281 -0.58 -32.79 18.08
N GLU A 282 -1.41 -33.38 18.95
CA GLU A 282 -2.16 -34.61 18.63
C GLU A 282 -3.32 -34.37 17.65
N THR A 283 -3.94 -33.19 17.74
CA THR A 283 -5.17 -32.88 17.00
C THR A 283 -4.90 -32.36 15.57
N GLN A 284 -3.81 -31.64 15.37
CA GLN A 284 -3.48 -30.98 14.09
C GLN A 284 -2.96 -31.94 13.02
N ILE A 285 -2.34 -33.05 13.41
CA ILE A 285 -1.93 -34.12 12.49
C ILE A 285 -3.14 -34.66 11.68
N VAL A 286 -4.37 -34.51 12.20
CA VAL A 286 -5.59 -35.01 11.56
C VAL A 286 -6.27 -33.97 10.65
N LEU A 287 -6.25 -32.68 11.01
CA LEU A 287 -6.99 -31.63 10.29
C LEU A 287 -6.24 -31.04 9.08
N PHE A 288 -4.91 -31.09 9.08
CA PHE A 288 -4.08 -30.43 8.05
C PHE A 288 -3.96 -31.23 6.74
N ASN A 289 -4.40 -32.50 6.74
CA ASN A 289 -4.47 -33.34 5.53
C ASN A 289 -5.65 -33.00 4.58
N ARG A 290 -6.42 -31.93 4.85
CA ARG A 290 -7.66 -31.62 4.11
C ARG A 290 -7.70 -30.25 3.40
N VAL A 291 -6.65 -29.44 3.47
CA VAL A 291 -6.62 -28.10 2.83
C VAL A 291 -5.70 -28.12 1.62
N GLU A 292 -6.23 -27.74 0.45
CA GLU A 292 -5.51 -27.74 -0.83
C GLU A 292 -4.29 -26.79 -0.82
N PRO A 293 -3.15 -27.16 -1.47
CA PRO A 293 -1.89 -26.47 -1.30
C PRO A 293 -1.61 -25.45 -2.42
N MET A 294 -1.20 -24.24 -2.04
CA MET A 294 -0.30 -23.45 -2.90
C MET A 294 1.11 -24.04 -2.78
N ASN A 295 1.44 -25.03 -3.63
CA ASN A 295 2.76 -25.53 -4.07
C ASN A 295 3.94 -25.73 -3.08
N LEU A 296 3.79 -25.51 -1.78
CA LEU A 296 4.60 -26.16 -0.75
C LEU A 296 3.78 -27.36 -0.28
N THR A 297 4.24 -28.57 -0.58
CA THR A 297 3.64 -29.77 -0.01
C THR A 297 3.69 -29.65 1.50
N LEU A 298 2.53 -29.76 2.15
CA LEU A 298 2.41 -29.57 3.59
C LEU A 298 3.26 -30.56 4.42
N ASN A 299 3.71 -31.65 3.77
CA ASN A 299 4.73 -32.58 4.27
C ASN A 299 6.09 -31.93 4.55
N ASP A 300 6.34 -30.70 4.09
CA ASP A 300 7.58 -29.96 4.34
C ASP A 300 7.53 -29.08 5.60
N LEU A 301 6.36 -28.92 6.24
CA LEU A 301 6.25 -28.22 7.51
C LEU A 301 6.59 -29.17 8.66
N PRO A 302 7.65 -28.90 9.43
CA PRO A 302 8.06 -29.80 10.50
C PRO A 302 6.99 -29.84 11.58
N SER A 303 6.52 -31.04 11.95
CA SER A 303 5.69 -31.22 13.14
C SER A 303 6.45 -30.74 14.38
N MET A 304 5.77 -30.35 15.46
CA MET A 304 6.44 -29.99 16.72
C MET A 304 7.31 -31.11 17.29
N LYS A 305 6.98 -32.39 17.00
CA LYS A 305 7.87 -33.52 17.30
C LYS A 305 9.18 -33.41 16.52
N GLU A 306 9.16 -32.92 15.28
CA GLU A 306 10.38 -32.59 14.53
C GLU A 306 11.12 -31.38 15.11
N TRP A 307 10.44 -30.40 15.72
CA TRP A 307 11.13 -29.30 16.43
C TRP A 307 11.93 -29.80 17.63
N LYS A 308 11.43 -30.85 18.30
CA LYS A 308 12.04 -31.47 19.49
C LYS A 308 13.06 -32.56 19.14
N GLN A 309 12.87 -33.30 18.04
CA GLN A 309 13.68 -34.48 17.68
C GLN A 309 14.70 -34.25 16.57
N LYS A 310 14.48 -33.32 15.66
CA LYS A 310 15.55 -32.88 14.76
C LYS A 310 16.27 -31.77 15.48
N ASP A 311 17.60 -31.78 15.45
CA ASP A 311 18.35 -30.54 15.41
C ASP A 311 17.68 -29.70 14.32
N VAL A 312 16.71 -28.86 14.69
CA VAL A 312 16.21 -27.81 13.81
C VAL A 312 17.49 -27.21 13.30
N ASN A 313 17.72 -27.31 11.99
CA ASN A 313 18.98 -26.93 11.39
C ASN A 313 18.99 -25.40 11.41
N ILE A 314 19.12 -24.82 12.61
CA ILE A 314 19.20 -23.42 12.97
C ILE A 314 20.41 -22.81 12.25
N SER A 315 21.40 -23.66 11.91
CA SER A 315 22.52 -23.36 11.02
C SER A 315 22.14 -23.17 9.55
N ASN A 316 20.95 -23.61 9.10
CA ASN A 316 20.41 -23.38 7.77
C ASN A 316 19.39 -22.22 7.78
N PRO A 317 19.78 -21.02 7.31
CA PRO A 317 18.90 -19.85 7.30
C PRO A 317 17.63 -20.03 6.46
N ASP A 318 17.64 -20.90 5.45
CA ASP A 318 16.51 -21.07 4.52
C ASP A 318 15.30 -21.74 5.16
N LYS A 319 15.47 -22.37 6.32
CA LYS A 319 14.39 -23.04 7.06
C LYS A 319 13.65 -22.12 8.02
N ILE A 320 14.09 -20.86 8.19
CA ILE A 320 13.45 -19.94 9.13
C ILE A 320 12.01 -19.58 8.72
N VAL A 321 11.74 -19.44 7.43
CA VAL A 321 10.41 -19.05 6.95
C VAL A 321 9.38 -20.17 7.16
N PRO A 322 9.64 -21.43 6.73
CA PRO A 322 8.78 -22.54 7.09
C PRO A 322 8.60 -22.69 8.61
N PHE A 323 9.67 -22.50 9.39
CA PHE A 323 9.61 -22.54 10.84
C PHE A 323 8.64 -21.50 11.40
N LEU A 324 8.80 -20.22 11.03
CA LEU A 324 7.94 -19.15 11.52
C LEU A 324 6.46 -19.37 11.15
N ARG A 325 6.17 -19.96 9.99
CA ARG A 325 4.79 -20.30 9.59
C ARG A 325 4.17 -21.43 10.40
N SER A 326 4.99 -22.33 10.92
CA SER A 326 4.52 -23.48 11.70
C SER A 326 4.21 -23.15 13.16
N ILE A 327 4.49 -21.93 13.62
CA ILE A 327 4.25 -21.54 15.01
C ILE A 327 2.74 -21.32 15.25
N PRO A 328 2.14 -22.01 16.24
CA PRO A 328 0.79 -21.68 16.69
C PRO A 328 0.84 -20.42 17.55
N PHE A 329 0.80 -19.25 16.91
CA PHE A 329 0.94 -17.93 17.54
C PHE A 329 -0.09 -17.63 18.63
N GLN A 330 -1.21 -18.35 18.66
CA GLN A 330 -2.22 -18.23 19.70
C GLN A 330 -1.76 -18.85 21.03
N ASN A 331 -0.65 -19.60 21.04
CA ASN A 331 -0.10 -20.26 22.21
C ASN A 331 1.14 -19.53 22.76
N PRO A 332 1.07 -18.94 23.97
CA PRO A 332 2.21 -18.26 24.60
C PRO A 332 3.46 -19.13 24.72
N TRP A 333 3.31 -20.42 25.04
CA TRP A 333 4.44 -21.34 25.19
C TRP A 333 5.14 -21.61 23.85
N ALA A 334 4.37 -21.73 22.77
CA ALA A 334 4.93 -21.86 21.43
C ALA A 334 5.70 -20.60 20.99
N VAL A 335 5.16 -19.42 21.27
CA VAL A 335 5.83 -18.13 20.99
C VAL A 335 7.13 -18.00 21.79
N TYR A 336 7.09 -18.32 23.08
CA TYR A 336 8.29 -18.35 23.94
C TYR A 336 9.38 -19.27 23.37
N LEU A 337 9.04 -20.53 23.06
CA LEU A 337 9.99 -21.47 22.47
C LEU A 337 10.51 -20.98 21.12
N ALA A 338 9.62 -20.43 20.27
CA ALA A 338 10.01 -19.87 19.00
C ALA A 338 11.04 -18.74 19.15
N LYS A 339 10.86 -17.83 20.13
CA LYS A 339 11.86 -16.80 20.41
C LYS A 339 13.23 -17.39 20.76
N GLN A 340 13.25 -18.46 21.58
CA GLN A 340 14.49 -19.14 21.97
C GLN A 340 15.23 -19.79 20.77
N TYR A 341 14.49 -20.24 19.77
CA TYR A 341 15.07 -20.80 18.54
C TYR A 341 15.51 -19.70 17.57
N VAL A 342 14.67 -18.69 17.37
CA VAL A 342 14.93 -17.54 16.47
C VAL A 342 16.18 -16.79 16.91
N SER A 343 16.39 -16.57 18.21
CA SER A 343 17.58 -15.87 18.73
C SER A 343 18.90 -16.59 18.44
N LYS A 344 18.84 -17.91 18.17
CA LYS A 344 19.99 -18.72 17.79
C LYS A 344 20.12 -18.88 16.27
N TRP A 345 19.10 -18.47 15.51
CA TRP A 345 19.02 -18.69 14.08
C TRP A 345 20.05 -17.85 13.34
N LYS A 346 20.82 -18.50 12.45
CA LYS A 346 21.74 -17.77 11.58
C LYS A 346 20.93 -16.87 10.66
N LYS A 347 21.15 -15.56 10.74
CA LYS A 347 20.51 -14.57 9.88
C LYS A 347 20.61 -14.99 8.40
N PRO A 348 19.49 -14.99 7.64
CA PRO A 348 19.54 -15.25 6.20
C PRO A 348 20.48 -14.27 5.50
N GLN A 349 21.28 -14.80 4.58
CA GLN A 349 22.17 -13.99 3.75
C GLN A 349 21.40 -12.91 2.97
N HIS A 350 20.15 -13.22 2.59
CA HIS A 350 19.27 -12.29 1.89
C HIS A 350 18.00 -12.05 2.70
N VAL A 351 17.86 -10.83 3.24
CA VAL A 351 16.71 -10.38 4.02
C VAL A 351 15.39 -10.56 3.27
N MET A 352 15.39 -10.48 1.94
CA MET A 352 14.24 -10.73 1.08
C MET A 352 13.49 -12.03 1.39
N LYS A 353 14.21 -13.10 1.75
CA LYS A 353 13.58 -14.39 2.07
C LYS A 353 12.62 -14.25 3.25
N LEU A 354 12.95 -13.41 4.24
CA LEU A 354 12.12 -13.14 5.41
C LEU A 354 10.88 -12.32 5.07
N LEU A 355 11.02 -11.37 4.15
CA LEU A 355 9.94 -10.49 3.74
C LEU A 355 8.75 -11.24 3.15
N ARG A 356 8.98 -12.46 2.63
CA ARG A 356 7.93 -13.39 2.19
C ARG A 356 6.82 -13.59 3.24
N ILE A 357 7.15 -13.55 4.53
CA ILE A 357 6.16 -13.77 5.59
C ILE A 357 5.24 -12.54 5.75
N LEU A 358 5.74 -11.33 5.46
CA LEU A 358 4.96 -10.09 5.59
C LEU A 358 3.82 -9.96 4.58
N SER A 359 3.81 -10.72 3.49
CA SER A 359 2.74 -10.70 2.48
C SER A 359 1.66 -11.77 2.68
N GLU A 360 1.75 -12.56 3.74
CA GLU A 360 0.87 -13.71 4.00
C GLU A 360 -0.12 -13.45 5.13
N SER A 361 -1.07 -14.37 5.33
CA SER A 361 -2.06 -14.29 6.43
C SER A 361 -1.40 -14.21 7.82
N VAL A 362 -0.16 -14.69 7.93
CA VAL A 362 0.63 -14.69 9.16
C VAL A 362 1.29 -13.32 9.43
N SER A 363 1.23 -12.39 8.49
CA SER A 363 1.81 -11.03 8.61
C SER A 363 1.21 -10.20 9.75
N ASN A 364 0.01 -10.54 10.22
CA ASN A 364 -0.60 -9.86 11.36
C ASN A 364 0.11 -10.15 12.70
N SER A 365 0.94 -11.20 12.78
CA SER A 365 1.66 -11.54 14.01
C SER A 365 2.67 -10.45 14.40
N VAL A 366 2.49 -9.92 15.60
CA VAL A 366 3.41 -9.04 16.31
C VAL A 366 4.76 -9.73 16.49
N PHE A 367 4.79 -11.00 16.88
CA PHE A 367 6.04 -11.75 17.06
C PHE A 367 6.87 -11.84 15.76
N ILE A 368 6.22 -12.18 14.64
CA ILE A 368 6.89 -12.24 13.34
C ILE A 368 7.43 -10.87 12.95
N LYS A 369 6.61 -9.82 13.09
CA LYS A 369 7.05 -8.46 12.76
C LYS A 369 8.25 -8.05 13.62
N LEU A 370 8.25 -8.33 14.91
CA LEU A 370 9.38 -8.06 15.82
C LEU A 370 10.63 -8.82 15.38
N THR A 371 10.49 -10.10 15.02
CA THR A 371 11.59 -10.91 14.50
C THR A 371 12.16 -10.34 13.21
N ILE A 372 11.29 -9.93 12.28
CA ILE A 372 11.72 -9.36 11.00
C ILE A 372 12.38 -8.00 11.19
N THR A 373 11.84 -7.14 12.06
CA THR A 373 12.44 -5.82 12.32
C THR A 373 13.78 -5.95 13.02
N GLU A 374 13.95 -6.88 13.98
CA GLU A 374 15.24 -7.22 14.59
C GLU A 374 16.26 -7.64 13.52
N MET A 375 15.86 -8.52 12.59
CA MET A 375 16.74 -8.92 11.48
C MET A 375 17.00 -7.78 10.47
N LEU A 376 16.10 -6.80 10.35
CA LEU A 376 16.29 -5.65 9.47
C LEU A 376 17.26 -4.61 10.04
N GLN A 377 17.51 -4.58 11.35
CA GLN A 377 18.33 -3.54 12.01
C GLN A 377 19.75 -3.45 11.44
N ASP A 378 20.39 -4.59 11.11
CA ASP A 378 21.75 -4.60 10.53
C ASP A 378 21.77 -4.42 9.01
N THR A 379 20.64 -4.06 8.38
CA THR A 379 20.60 -3.81 6.93
C THR A 379 21.27 -2.47 6.63
N THR A 380 22.12 -2.45 5.60
CA THR A 380 22.74 -1.20 5.11
C THR A 380 21.66 -0.25 4.59
N ASP A 381 21.91 1.06 4.60
CA ASP A 381 20.95 2.03 4.03
C ASP A 381 20.68 1.77 2.55
N GLU A 382 21.70 1.35 1.79
CA GLU A 382 21.56 1.02 0.38
C GLU A 382 20.61 -0.17 0.17
N ASP A 383 20.83 -1.28 0.88
CA ASP A 383 19.94 -2.43 0.78
C ASP A 383 18.55 -2.10 1.31
N PHE A 384 18.46 -1.32 2.38
CA PHE A 384 17.19 -0.93 2.98
C PHE A 384 16.34 -0.08 2.03
N LEU A 385 16.95 0.83 1.28
CA LEU A 385 16.26 1.64 0.27
C LEU A 385 15.63 0.77 -0.83
N VAL A 386 16.28 -0.33 -1.21
CA VAL A 386 15.72 -1.32 -2.16
C VAL A 386 14.49 -2.03 -1.57
N LEU A 387 14.48 -2.27 -0.25
CA LEU A 387 13.35 -2.91 0.45
C LEU A 387 12.21 -1.94 0.77
N LEU A 388 12.51 -0.65 0.91
CA LEU A 388 11.59 0.34 1.47
C LEU A 388 10.24 0.44 0.74
N PRO A 389 10.14 0.40 -0.60
CA PRO A 389 8.86 0.41 -1.30
C PRO A 389 7.95 -0.78 -0.93
N TYR A 390 8.54 -1.97 -0.77
CA TYR A 390 7.82 -3.17 -0.34
C TYR A 390 7.39 -3.07 1.12
N LEU A 391 8.30 -2.67 2.01
CA LEU A 391 7.99 -2.52 3.44
C LEU A 391 6.91 -1.46 3.66
N THR A 392 6.98 -0.35 2.92
CA THR A 392 5.95 0.70 2.95
C THR A 392 4.62 0.15 2.46
N ASN A 393 4.59 -0.69 1.42
CA ASN A 393 3.35 -1.34 0.99
C ASN A 393 2.82 -2.36 2.01
N CYS A 394 3.67 -2.93 2.86
CA CYS A 394 3.24 -3.84 3.91
C CYS A 394 2.54 -3.12 5.07
N ILE A 395 2.79 -1.82 5.30
CA ILE A 395 2.18 -1.08 6.42
C ILE A 395 0.65 -0.99 6.32
N LYS A 396 0.08 -1.13 5.11
CA LYS A 396 -1.38 -1.11 4.92
C LYS A 396 -2.09 -2.28 5.58
N PHE A 397 -1.34 -3.36 5.84
CA PHE A 397 -1.81 -4.52 6.59
C PHE A 397 -1.45 -4.44 8.07
N ASP A 398 -0.71 -3.41 8.48
CA ASP A 398 -0.34 -3.16 9.87
C ASP A 398 -1.31 -2.14 10.52
N SER A 399 -1.08 -1.78 11.78
CA SER A 399 -1.75 -0.66 12.43
C SER A 399 -0.88 0.60 12.41
N VAL A 400 -1.47 1.77 12.67
CA VAL A 400 -0.73 3.05 12.79
C VAL A 400 0.38 2.94 13.82
N ASN A 401 0.14 2.21 14.91
CA ASN A 401 1.12 1.93 15.96
C ASN A 401 1.72 0.52 15.83
N GLY A 402 1.70 -0.06 14.64
CA GLY A 402 2.19 -1.40 14.37
C GLY A 402 3.71 -1.50 14.45
N VAL A 403 4.22 -2.71 14.67
CA VAL A 403 5.66 -2.96 14.85
C VAL A 403 6.45 -2.53 13.62
N LEU A 404 5.97 -2.86 12.41
CA LEU A 404 6.66 -2.50 11.19
C LEU A 404 6.56 -0.99 10.96
N THR A 405 5.39 -0.40 11.17
CA THR A 405 5.17 1.04 11.05
C THR A 405 6.13 1.83 11.92
N GLN A 406 6.22 1.52 13.22
CA GLN A 406 7.13 2.21 14.13
C GLN A 406 8.59 2.01 13.75
N TYR A 407 8.96 0.80 13.34
CA TYR A 407 10.32 0.53 12.86
C TYR A 407 10.69 1.39 11.65
N LEU A 408 9.80 1.47 10.64
CA LEU A 408 10.02 2.28 9.44
C LEU A 408 10.11 3.78 9.77
N VAL A 409 9.24 4.29 10.64
CA VAL A 409 9.30 5.68 11.10
C VAL A 409 10.63 5.96 11.81
N ARG A 410 11.05 5.14 12.78
CA ARG A 410 12.34 5.30 13.48
C ARG A 410 13.53 5.26 12.53
N ARG A 411 13.54 4.30 11.59
CA ARG A 411 14.62 4.19 10.59
C ARG A 411 14.67 5.40 9.67
N SER A 412 13.51 5.93 9.29
CA SER A 412 13.35 7.13 8.47
C SER A 412 13.84 8.40 9.16
N LEU A 413 13.67 8.50 10.48
CA LEU A 413 14.21 9.61 11.28
C LEU A 413 15.73 9.53 11.47
N THR A 414 16.32 8.34 11.34
CA THR A 414 17.76 8.13 11.50
C THR A 414 18.55 8.47 10.24
N SER A 415 17.95 8.27 9.06
CA SER A 415 18.59 8.49 7.76
C SER A 415 17.73 9.41 6.89
N LYS A 416 18.22 10.63 6.63
CA LYS A 416 17.51 11.64 5.83
C LYS A 416 17.10 11.12 4.44
N VAL A 417 17.93 10.27 3.84
CA VAL A 417 17.68 9.68 2.52
C VAL A 417 16.51 8.70 2.59
N ILE A 418 16.52 7.79 3.58
CA ILE A 418 15.42 6.86 3.82
C ILE A 418 14.14 7.64 4.16
N GLY A 419 14.23 8.65 5.04
CA GLY A 419 13.08 9.44 5.44
C GLY A 419 12.44 10.23 4.31
N ASN A 420 13.25 10.85 3.45
CA ASN A 420 12.75 11.53 2.25
C ASN A 420 12.04 10.53 1.31
N GLN A 421 12.61 9.36 1.06
CA GLN A 421 11.97 8.35 0.22
C GLN A 421 10.68 7.82 0.87
N PHE A 422 10.69 7.57 2.18
CA PHE A 422 9.53 7.11 2.94
C PHE A 422 8.37 8.11 2.89
N PHE A 423 8.66 9.42 3.01
CA PHE A 423 7.68 10.49 2.81
C PHE A 423 6.97 10.37 1.46
N TRP A 424 7.72 10.23 0.36
CA TRP A 424 7.13 10.17 -0.98
C TRP A 424 6.29 8.92 -1.18
N LEU A 425 6.77 7.77 -0.70
CA LEU A 425 6.02 6.52 -0.74
C LEU A 425 4.70 6.63 0.05
N LEU A 426 4.75 7.16 1.28
CA LEU A 426 3.56 7.38 2.09
C LEU A 426 2.60 8.39 1.45
N LYS A 427 3.11 9.47 0.86
CA LYS A 427 2.30 10.49 0.17
C LYS A 427 1.54 9.87 -0.99
N VAL A 428 2.19 9.05 -1.81
CA VAL A 428 1.56 8.34 -2.93
C VAL A 428 0.45 7.40 -2.43
N GLU A 429 0.72 6.63 -1.38
CA GLU A 429 -0.23 5.67 -0.82
C GLU A 429 -1.38 6.33 -0.02
N SER A 430 -1.16 7.53 0.54
CA SER A 430 -2.12 8.23 1.40
C SER A 430 -3.44 8.56 0.71
N HIS A 431 -3.46 8.59 -0.62
CA HIS A 431 -4.67 8.79 -1.41
C HIS A 431 -5.61 7.57 -1.39
N ARG A 432 -5.08 6.38 -1.15
CA ARG A 432 -5.84 5.12 -1.14
C ARG A 432 -5.99 4.57 0.26
N HIS A 433 -4.94 4.67 1.07
CA HIS A 433 -4.87 4.01 2.36
C HIS A 433 -4.83 5.07 3.48
N PRO A 434 -5.92 5.22 4.26
CA PRO A 434 -5.98 6.17 5.36
C PRO A 434 -4.84 6.01 6.37
N ILE A 435 -4.44 4.76 6.65
CA ILE A 435 -3.31 4.45 7.51
C ILE A 435 -2.01 5.13 7.05
N SER A 436 -1.70 5.12 5.75
CA SER A 436 -0.53 5.80 5.22
C SER A 436 -0.61 7.32 5.41
N LYS A 437 -1.82 7.92 5.34
CA LYS A 437 -2.04 9.34 5.65
C LYS A 437 -1.75 9.65 7.12
N PHE A 438 -2.18 8.80 8.05
CA PHE A 438 -1.90 8.98 9.48
C PHE A 438 -0.41 8.85 9.79
N ILE A 439 0.25 7.84 9.23
CA ILE A 439 1.70 7.63 9.39
C ILE A 439 2.48 8.81 8.79
N LEU A 440 2.07 9.31 7.62
CA LEU A 440 2.66 10.50 7.01
C LEU A 440 2.54 11.72 7.94
N SER A 441 1.36 11.94 8.50
CA SER A 441 1.11 13.04 9.45
C SER A 441 2.00 12.93 10.69
N GLN A 442 2.10 11.72 11.25
CA GLN A 442 2.98 11.42 12.38
C GLN A 442 4.45 11.68 12.04
N TYR A 443 4.93 11.15 10.91
CA TYR A 443 6.30 11.37 10.45
C TYR A 443 6.61 12.87 10.28
N MET A 444 5.71 13.63 9.64
CA MET A 444 5.86 15.09 9.44
C MET A 444 5.85 15.90 10.74
N SER A 445 5.33 15.33 11.83
CA SER A 445 5.39 15.95 13.17
C SER A 445 6.68 15.63 13.94
N MET A 446 7.39 14.57 13.56
CA MET A 446 8.60 14.10 14.22
C MET A 446 9.88 14.63 13.57
N ILE A 447 9.88 14.88 12.25
CA ILE A 447 11.04 15.42 11.54
C ILE A 447 11.37 16.85 12.01
N ASN A 448 12.63 17.24 11.88
CA ASN A 448 13.07 18.59 12.21
C ASN A 448 12.56 19.64 11.20
N THR A 449 12.59 20.92 11.59
CA THR A 449 12.09 22.03 10.77
C THR A 449 12.78 22.13 9.41
N GLU A 450 14.09 21.85 9.35
CA GLU A 450 14.87 21.92 8.11
C GLU A 450 14.42 20.87 7.09
N GLU A 451 14.28 19.62 7.51
CA GLU A 451 13.78 18.52 6.67
C GLU A 451 12.34 18.78 6.20
N LYS A 452 11.51 19.31 7.10
CA LYS A 452 10.13 19.71 6.77
C LYS A 452 10.10 20.79 5.70
N GLU A 453 10.97 21.80 5.79
CA GLU A 453 11.10 22.85 4.79
C GLU A 453 11.57 22.29 3.44
N ILE A 454 12.54 21.37 3.44
CA ILE A 454 13.00 20.69 2.21
C ILE A 454 11.83 19.96 1.55
N ILE A 455 11.09 19.13 2.30
CA ILE A 455 9.94 18.39 1.80
C ILE A 455 8.85 19.32 1.25
N GLN A 456 8.56 20.42 1.95
CA GLN A 456 7.58 21.41 1.49
C GLN A 456 8.02 22.05 0.17
N ASN A 457 9.28 22.44 0.06
CA ASN A 457 9.85 23.01 -1.16
C ASN A 457 9.85 21.99 -2.32
N GLN A 458 10.11 20.71 -2.05
CA GLN A 458 9.96 19.65 -3.07
C GLN A 458 8.49 19.50 -3.51
N CYS A 459 7.52 19.59 -2.59
CA CYS A 459 6.10 19.56 -2.96
C CYS A 459 5.73 20.76 -3.85
N LEU A 460 6.14 21.97 -3.47
CA LEU A 460 5.91 23.19 -4.25
C LEU A 460 6.54 23.11 -5.65
N PHE A 461 7.74 22.52 -5.75
CA PHE A 461 8.38 22.25 -7.02
C PHE A 461 7.50 21.40 -7.92
N LEU A 462 7.05 20.24 -7.44
CA LEU A 462 6.23 19.32 -8.21
C LEU A 462 4.88 19.90 -8.60
N ASP A 463 4.21 20.62 -7.68
CA ASP A 463 2.95 21.30 -7.97
C ASP A 463 3.14 22.33 -9.09
N SER A 464 4.28 23.01 -9.12
CA SER A 464 4.59 23.99 -10.14
C SER A 464 4.89 23.31 -11.48
N ILE A 465 5.62 22.19 -11.49
CA ILE A 465 5.83 21.37 -12.69
C ILE A 465 4.49 20.85 -13.23
N GLU A 466 3.63 20.33 -12.36
CA GLU A 466 2.31 19.83 -12.75
C GLU A 466 1.48 20.95 -13.40
N LYS A 467 1.42 22.14 -12.78
CA LYS A 467 0.75 23.32 -13.35
C LYS A 467 1.29 23.68 -14.73
N LEU A 468 2.61 23.66 -14.92
CA LEU A 468 3.23 23.90 -16.23
C LEU A 468 2.79 22.83 -17.26
N THR A 469 2.77 21.55 -16.87
CA THR A 469 2.40 20.44 -17.78
C THR A 469 0.93 20.49 -18.19
N THR A 470 0.05 20.90 -17.28
CA THR A 470 -1.39 20.99 -17.55
C THR A 470 -1.81 22.32 -18.19
N GLY A 471 -1.08 23.40 -17.91
CA GLY A 471 -1.48 24.77 -18.25
C GLY A 471 -0.80 25.36 -19.48
N GLY A 472 0.25 24.72 -20.01
CA GLY A 472 0.95 25.19 -21.23
C GLY A 472 1.64 26.55 -21.08
N MET A 473 1.89 27.00 -19.84
CA MET A 473 2.57 28.27 -19.58
C MET A 473 4.08 28.09 -19.55
N ASN A 474 4.82 29.08 -20.06
CA ASN A 474 6.25 29.21 -19.83
C ASN A 474 6.44 29.99 -18.51
N GLY A 475 7.05 29.37 -17.50
CA GLY A 475 7.33 30.00 -16.22
C GLY A 475 8.78 29.79 -15.80
N GLU A 476 9.39 30.83 -15.22
CA GLU A 476 10.65 30.71 -14.49
C GLU A 476 10.36 30.47 -13.01
N PHE A 477 11.19 29.67 -12.36
CA PHE A 477 11.10 29.46 -10.92
C PHE A 477 11.87 30.56 -10.19
N SER A 478 11.18 31.33 -9.35
CA SER A 478 11.78 32.46 -8.62
C SER A 478 12.48 32.07 -7.31
N LYS A 479 12.40 30.80 -6.90
CA LYS A 479 13.00 30.27 -5.67
C LYS A 479 13.89 29.07 -5.98
N PRO A 480 14.95 28.81 -5.19
CA PRO A 480 15.68 27.54 -5.25
C PRO A 480 14.71 26.40 -4.94
N LEU A 481 14.80 25.33 -5.72
CA LEU A 481 13.88 24.20 -5.64
C LEU A 481 14.68 22.96 -5.33
N PHE A 482 14.20 22.18 -4.36
CA PHE A 482 14.75 20.87 -4.09
C PHE A 482 14.06 19.88 -5.00
N ILE A 483 14.84 19.20 -5.83
CA ILE A 483 14.31 18.10 -6.64
C ILE A 483 14.14 16.94 -5.67
N PRO A 484 12.92 16.42 -5.48
CA PRO A 484 12.76 15.19 -4.74
C PRO A 484 13.63 14.13 -5.44
N PHE A 485 14.20 13.20 -4.69
CA PHE A 485 14.90 12.04 -5.25
C PHE A 485 16.34 12.21 -5.76
N TYR A 486 16.94 13.40 -5.68
CA TYR A 486 18.41 13.48 -5.72
C TYR A 486 18.94 13.10 -4.34
N SER A 487 19.82 12.10 -4.26
CA SER A 487 20.29 11.54 -2.99
C SER A 487 20.88 12.64 -2.13
N MET A 488 20.39 12.80 -0.89
CA MET A 488 21.00 13.70 0.10
C MET A 488 22.44 13.29 0.50
N HIS A 489 23.02 12.30 -0.17
CA HIS A 489 24.40 11.84 0.06
C HIS A 489 25.45 12.81 -0.52
N ASP A 490 25.13 13.51 -1.61
CA ASP A 490 26.00 14.52 -2.20
C ASP A 490 25.25 15.83 -2.12
N GLU A 491 25.68 16.70 -1.18
CA GLU A 491 25.24 18.07 -0.92
C GLU A 491 23.84 18.41 -1.45
N VAL A 492 22.86 18.61 -0.56
CA VAL A 492 21.56 19.20 -0.89
C VAL A 492 21.77 20.37 -1.87
N MET A 493 21.61 20.06 -3.15
CA MET A 493 21.97 20.94 -4.25
C MET A 493 20.88 21.99 -4.24
N THR A 494 21.11 23.07 -3.47
CA THR A 494 20.33 24.30 -3.49
C THR A 494 20.57 24.94 -4.85
N VAL A 495 19.95 24.37 -5.87
CA VAL A 495 20.10 24.85 -7.23
C VAL A 495 18.82 25.56 -7.61
N ILE A 496 19.00 26.71 -8.23
CA ILE A 496 17.95 27.39 -8.98
C ILE A 496 18.12 26.84 -10.40
N PRO A 497 17.40 25.78 -10.81
CA PRO A 497 17.46 25.35 -12.19
C PRO A 497 16.87 26.44 -13.08
N SER A 498 17.56 26.80 -14.16
CA SER A 498 16.90 27.50 -15.26
C SER A 498 16.17 26.46 -16.11
N VAL A 499 14.87 26.65 -16.33
CA VAL A 499 14.09 25.78 -17.21
C VAL A 499 14.50 26.09 -18.65
N GLN A 500 15.26 25.20 -19.27
CA GLN A 500 15.73 25.42 -20.64
C GLN A 500 14.67 25.11 -21.67
N LYS A 501 13.93 24.02 -21.46
CA LYS A 501 12.97 23.52 -22.44
C LYS A 501 11.85 22.78 -21.74
N PHE A 502 10.63 23.14 -22.10
CA PHE A 502 9.42 22.56 -21.55
C PHE A 502 8.58 21.93 -22.66
N SER A 503 8.06 20.74 -22.39
CA SER A 503 7.01 20.11 -23.20
C SER A 503 6.03 19.41 -22.28
N ILE A 504 4.84 19.08 -22.80
CA ILE A 504 3.75 18.46 -22.03
C ILE A 504 4.19 17.16 -21.31
N SER A 505 5.19 16.45 -21.85
CA SER A 505 5.66 15.17 -21.31
C SER A 505 7.09 15.20 -20.75
N ASN A 506 7.90 16.20 -21.10
CA ASN A 506 9.31 16.26 -20.68
C ASN A 506 9.64 17.66 -20.17
N VAL A 507 10.31 17.71 -19.02
CA VAL A 507 10.91 18.90 -18.44
C VAL A 507 12.43 18.74 -18.49
N ILE A 508 13.10 19.68 -19.15
CA ILE A 508 14.56 19.74 -19.16
C ILE A 508 15.01 20.86 -18.23
N LEU A 509 15.66 20.48 -17.14
CA LEU A 509 16.26 21.38 -16.18
C LEU A 509 17.74 21.54 -16.52
N GLN A 510 18.26 22.75 -16.51
CA GLN A 510 19.71 22.97 -16.49
C GLN A 510 20.12 23.53 -15.14
N PHE A 511 21.08 22.87 -14.51
CA PHE A 511 21.69 23.31 -13.28
C PHE A 511 22.74 24.38 -13.56
N LYS A 512 23.06 25.19 -12.54
CA LYS A 512 24.13 26.20 -12.63
C LYS A 512 25.50 25.60 -12.96
N SER A 513 25.73 24.34 -12.61
CA SER A 513 26.92 23.56 -12.99
C SER A 513 27.02 23.29 -14.50
N GLY A 514 25.94 23.54 -15.26
CA GLY A 514 25.81 23.18 -16.67
C GLY A 514 25.26 21.76 -16.88
N GLU A 515 25.15 20.95 -15.82
CA GLU A 515 24.48 19.66 -15.87
C GLU A 515 23.02 19.84 -16.32
N VAL A 516 22.54 18.95 -17.16
CA VAL A 516 21.17 18.91 -17.62
C VAL A 516 20.47 17.74 -16.94
N LEU A 517 19.20 17.90 -16.61
CA LEU A 517 18.32 16.85 -16.11
C LEU A 517 17.10 16.76 -17.02
N GLU A 518 16.79 15.58 -17.54
CA GLU A 518 15.52 15.35 -18.24
C GLU A 518 14.58 14.57 -17.31
N LEU A 519 13.46 15.20 -16.97
CA LEU A 519 12.37 14.61 -16.22
C LEU A 519 11.23 14.33 -17.20
N GLU A 520 10.90 13.06 -17.40
CA GLU A 520 9.71 12.66 -18.14
C GLU A 520 8.53 12.59 -17.18
N TYR A 521 7.58 13.51 -17.30
CA TYR A 521 6.33 13.45 -16.55
C TYR A 521 5.42 12.40 -17.16
N SER A 522 4.91 11.50 -16.32
CA SER A 522 4.01 10.44 -16.74
C SER A 522 2.74 10.46 -15.88
N PRO A 523 1.57 10.70 -16.50
CA PRO A 523 0.27 10.70 -15.81
C PRO A 523 -0.29 9.27 -15.64
N LEU A 524 0.54 8.25 -15.86
CA LEU A 524 0.17 6.84 -15.81
C LEU A 524 0.92 6.16 -14.67
N ASP A 525 0.33 5.09 -14.13
CA ASP A 525 0.61 4.43 -12.85
C ASP A 525 2.10 4.28 -12.48
N GLN A 526 2.72 5.36 -11.99
CA GLN A 526 4.12 5.39 -11.60
C GLN A 526 4.42 4.48 -10.40
N LEU A 527 3.39 4.08 -9.65
CA LEU A 527 3.55 3.08 -8.61
C LEU A 527 3.96 1.73 -9.23
N PHE A 528 3.37 1.34 -10.36
CA PHE A 528 3.78 0.12 -11.08
C PHE A 528 5.24 0.19 -11.55
N ASN A 529 5.64 1.34 -12.09
CA ASN A 529 7.03 1.56 -12.49
C ASN A 529 7.99 1.54 -11.31
N LEU A 530 7.61 2.11 -10.18
CA LEU A 530 8.38 2.02 -8.94
C LEU A 530 8.48 0.56 -8.46
N ILE A 531 7.42 -0.24 -8.59
CA ILE A 531 7.42 -1.65 -8.19
C ILE A 531 8.33 -2.45 -9.09
N ILE A 532 8.26 -2.26 -10.41
CA ILE A 532 9.19 -2.90 -11.35
C ILE A 532 10.62 -2.43 -11.09
N ASN A 533 10.80 -1.17 -10.69
CA ASN A 533 12.10 -0.69 -10.26
C ASN A 533 12.58 -1.45 -9.03
N SER A 534 11.79 -1.45 -7.97
CA SER A 534 12.14 -2.14 -6.74
C SER A 534 12.36 -3.64 -6.98
N PHE A 535 11.57 -4.28 -7.85
CA PHE A 535 11.73 -5.68 -8.27
C PHE A 535 13.07 -5.95 -8.95
N ILE A 536 13.46 -5.12 -9.92
CA ILE A 536 14.75 -5.28 -10.59
C ILE A 536 15.91 -5.01 -9.64
N ASP A 537 15.79 -4.01 -8.76
CA ASP A 537 16.83 -3.72 -7.77
C ASP A 537 16.95 -4.90 -6.78
N VAL A 538 15.83 -5.53 -6.44
CA VAL A 538 15.82 -6.76 -5.64
C VAL A 538 16.37 -7.96 -6.41
N ASN A 539 16.15 -8.07 -7.72
CA ASN A 539 16.67 -9.17 -8.53
C ASN A 539 18.21 -9.25 -8.49
N ARG A 540 18.91 -8.16 -8.18
CA ARG A 540 20.37 -8.17 -7.94
C ARG A 540 20.78 -9.16 -6.84
N PHE A 541 19.87 -9.51 -5.93
CA PHE A 541 20.10 -10.50 -4.89
C PHE A 541 19.91 -11.94 -5.35
N TRP A 542 19.30 -12.19 -6.51
CA TRP A 542 18.90 -13.53 -6.95
C TRP A 542 19.54 -13.95 -8.27
N ILE A 543 19.78 -12.99 -9.14
CA ILE A 543 20.31 -13.22 -10.47
C ILE A 543 21.80 -12.84 -10.44
N ASN A 544 22.67 -13.85 -10.57
CA ASN A 544 24.13 -13.67 -10.65
C ASN A 544 24.60 -13.04 -11.98
N VAL A 545 23.69 -12.37 -12.72
CA VAL A 545 24.04 -11.64 -13.92
C VAL A 545 24.42 -10.23 -13.47
N PRO A 546 25.66 -9.78 -13.71
CA PRO A 546 26.12 -8.45 -13.33
C PRO A 546 25.36 -7.40 -14.14
N TYR A 547 24.18 -7.02 -13.65
CA TYR A 547 23.39 -5.94 -14.23
C TYR A 547 23.93 -4.62 -13.68
N THR A 548 24.83 -4.00 -14.44
CA THR A 548 25.44 -2.72 -14.07
C THR A 548 24.47 -1.59 -14.31
N ASN A 549 23.67 -1.32 -13.28
CA ASN A 549 23.10 -0.03 -12.93
C ASN A 549 22.01 0.55 -13.85
N ARG A 550 21.07 1.25 -13.21
CA ARG A 550 19.88 1.85 -13.84
C ARG A 550 20.01 3.35 -13.82
N ARG A 551 19.88 3.96 -14.98
CA ARG A 551 19.91 5.39 -15.21
C ARG A 551 18.50 6.01 -15.28
N VAL A 552 17.45 5.21 -15.50
CA VAL A 552 16.05 5.62 -15.39
C VAL A 552 15.54 5.30 -13.98
N ARG A 553 15.28 6.34 -13.21
CA ARG A 553 14.65 6.22 -11.88
C ARG A 553 13.22 6.73 -11.93
N ASN A 554 12.29 5.93 -11.43
CA ASN A 554 10.87 6.27 -11.39
C ASN A 554 10.49 6.78 -10.02
N PHE A 555 9.78 7.88 -10.01
CA PHE A 555 9.48 8.63 -8.81
C PHE A 555 8.00 8.97 -8.76
N PRO A 556 7.19 8.15 -8.07
CA PRO A 556 5.80 8.46 -7.90
C PRO A 556 5.67 9.65 -6.93
N THR A 557 4.85 10.62 -7.31
CA THR A 557 4.66 11.85 -6.54
C THR A 557 3.24 11.99 -6.00
N ALA A 558 2.30 11.31 -6.65
CA ALA A 558 0.92 11.18 -6.24
C ALA A 558 0.34 9.89 -6.86
N PHE A 559 -0.90 9.57 -6.50
CA PHE A 559 -1.58 8.43 -7.07
C PHE A 559 -1.72 8.54 -8.59
N GLY A 560 -1.12 7.61 -9.32
CA GLY A 560 -1.12 7.59 -10.79
C GLY A 560 -0.25 8.64 -11.47
N LYS A 561 0.59 9.38 -10.73
CA LYS A 561 1.42 10.46 -11.27
C LYS A 561 2.85 10.36 -10.76
N GLY A 562 3.79 10.83 -11.57
CA GLY A 562 5.17 10.98 -11.16
C GLY A 562 6.09 11.27 -12.32
N PHE A 563 7.37 11.09 -12.06
CA PHE A 563 8.45 11.45 -12.98
C PHE A 563 9.38 10.27 -13.17
N SER A 564 9.83 10.09 -14.41
CA SER A 564 10.99 9.27 -14.71
C SER A 564 12.16 10.20 -14.94
N LEU A 565 13.19 10.04 -14.11
CA LEU A 565 14.45 10.70 -14.29
C LEU A 565 15.23 9.97 -15.37
N VAL A 566 15.44 10.59 -16.52
CA VAL A 566 16.25 10.04 -17.60
C VAL A 566 17.62 10.68 -17.49
N SER A 567 18.67 9.91 -17.16
CA SER A 567 20.03 10.44 -17.11
C SER A 567 20.45 10.97 -18.49
N PRO A 568 20.60 12.29 -18.67
CA PRO A 568 20.59 12.89 -20.01
C PRO A 568 21.98 13.11 -20.60
N ILE A 569 23.07 12.86 -19.84
CA ILE A 569 24.40 13.25 -20.32
C ILE A 569 24.88 12.37 -21.48
N HIS A 570 24.41 11.12 -21.59
CA HIS A 570 24.92 10.17 -22.61
C HIS A 570 23.88 9.24 -23.25
N SER A 571 22.60 9.35 -22.93
CA SER A 571 21.58 8.44 -23.45
C SER A 571 20.86 9.03 -24.67
N GLN A 572 20.72 8.25 -25.73
CA GLN A 572 19.93 8.63 -26.89
C GLN A 572 18.72 7.71 -27.00
N ARG A 573 17.59 8.29 -27.41
CA ARG A 573 16.34 7.55 -27.64
C ARG A 573 16.45 6.70 -28.90
N VAL A 574 16.19 5.40 -28.79
CA VAL A 574 16.11 4.46 -29.92
C VAL A 574 14.73 4.54 -30.59
N GLY A 575 14.70 4.44 -31.92
CA GLY A 575 13.44 4.49 -32.70
C GLY A 575 12.83 5.88 -32.83
N GLY A 576 13.61 6.93 -32.53
CA GLY A 576 13.25 8.30 -32.88
C GLY A 576 13.41 8.54 -34.38
N LYS A 577 12.73 9.57 -34.93
CA LYS A 577 12.83 9.92 -36.37
C LYS A 577 14.26 10.10 -36.89
N ASN A 578 15.22 10.33 -36.00
CA ASN A 578 16.60 10.72 -36.33
C ASN A 578 17.67 9.79 -35.72
N SER A 579 17.30 8.65 -35.13
CA SER A 579 18.27 7.79 -34.44
C SER A 579 17.91 6.30 -34.65
N LYS A 580 18.63 5.65 -35.56
CA LYS A 580 18.56 4.19 -35.72
C LYS A 580 19.57 3.53 -34.81
N LEU A 581 19.26 2.33 -34.29
CA LEU A 581 20.21 1.57 -33.46
C LEU A 581 21.55 1.28 -34.19
N SER A 582 21.53 1.21 -35.52
CA SER A 582 22.72 1.08 -36.36
C SER A 582 23.71 2.24 -36.20
N ASP A 583 23.22 3.44 -35.89
CA ASP A 583 24.03 4.66 -35.81
C ASP A 583 24.92 4.66 -34.55
N PHE A 584 24.61 3.79 -33.58
CA PHE A 584 25.32 3.68 -32.31
C PHE A 584 26.51 2.73 -32.34
N THR A 585 26.64 1.89 -33.37
CA THR A 585 27.32 0.60 -33.22
C THR A 585 28.46 0.36 -34.21
N THR A 586 28.66 1.27 -35.18
CA THR A 586 29.67 1.13 -36.23
C THR A 586 31.10 1.37 -35.74
N SER A 587 31.32 1.94 -34.54
CA SER A 587 32.65 2.27 -33.99
C SER A 587 32.89 1.89 -32.52
N LYS A 588 31.97 1.17 -31.86
CA LYS A 588 32.03 0.91 -30.41
C LYS A 588 32.79 -0.38 -30.04
N SER A 589 33.37 -0.37 -28.84
CA SER A 589 34.19 -1.45 -28.27
C SER A 589 33.40 -2.75 -28.07
N GLN A 590 34.10 -3.88 -27.87
CA GLN A 590 33.45 -5.15 -27.52
C GLN A 590 32.67 -5.03 -26.20
N SER A 591 33.23 -4.33 -25.21
CA SER A 591 32.57 -4.03 -23.94
C SER A 591 31.19 -3.38 -24.12
N PHE A 592 31.05 -2.44 -25.07
CA PHE A 592 29.75 -1.82 -25.36
C PHE A 592 28.74 -2.85 -25.86
N LYS A 593 29.16 -3.75 -26.75
CA LYS A 593 28.28 -4.78 -27.32
C LYS A 593 27.84 -5.77 -26.24
N ASP A 594 28.75 -6.13 -25.34
CA ASP A 594 28.47 -7.05 -24.25
C ASP A 594 27.48 -6.44 -23.25
N ILE A 595 27.67 -5.17 -22.86
CA ILE A 595 26.75 -4.42 -22.00
C ILE A 595 25.37 -4.27 -22.66
N LEU A 596 25.33 -3.89 -23.95
CA LEU A 596 24.09 -3.76 -24.69
C LEU A 596 23.34 -5.08 -24.80
N LEU A 597 24.07 -6.18 -25.07
CA LEU A 597 23.49 -7.51 -25.13
C LEU A 597 22.84 -7.91 -23.80
N GLN A 598 23.54 -7.71 -22.68
CA GLN A 598 23.07 -8.05 -21.35
C GLN A 598 21.86 -7.22 -20.94
N THR A 599 21.94 -5.88 -21.08
CA THR A 599 20.86 -4.97 -20.70
C THR A 599 19.63 -5.12 -21.60
N ALA A 600 19.82 -5.37 -22.90
CA ALA A 600 18.73 -5.66 -23.82
C ALA A 600 18.02 -6.98 -23.48
N ALA A 601 18.78 -8.04 -23.15
CA ALA A 601 18.21 -9.31 -22.74
C ALA A 601 17.39 -9.13 -21.45
N PHE A 602 17.94 -8.39 -20.49
CA PHE A 602 17.24 -8.12 -19.24
C PHE A 602 15.97 -7.29 -19.44
N ASP A 603 15.98 -6.19 -20.21
CA ASP A 603 14.76 -5.41 -20.52
C ASP A 603 13.70 -6.27 -21.21
N ALA A 604 14.09 -7.10 -22.18
CA ALA A 604 13.19 -8.01 -22.88
C ALA A 604 12.57 -9.04 -21.93
N PHE A 605 13.38 -9.59 -21.02
CA PHE A 605 12.93 -10.51 -19.99
C PHE A 605 11.92 -9.85 -19.04
N ILE A 606 12.20 -8.65 -18.54
CA ILE A 606 11.29 -7.90 -17.65
C ILE A 606 10.00 -7.52 -18.38
N GLY A 607 10.11 -7.03 -19.62
CA GLY A 607 8.95 -6.76 -20.47
C GLY A 607 8.07 -7.99 -20.65
N HIS A 608 8.68 -9.18 -20.80
CA HIS A 608 7.93 -10.43 -20.88
C HIS A 608 7.25 -10.80 -19.54
N VAL A 609 7.99 -10.75 -18.42
CA VAL A 609 7.48 -11.11 -17.08
C VAL A 609 6.30 -10.24 -16.65
N PHE A 610 6.40 -8.93 -16.86
CA PHE A 610 5.32 -7.99 -16.52
C PHE A 610 4.34 -7.76 -17.65
N GLU A 611 4.49 -8.55 -18.72
CA GLU A 611 3.69 -8.49 -19.92
C GLU A 611 3.56 -7.07 -20.50
N SER A 612 4.59 -6.25 -20.32
CA SER A 612 4.54 -4.85 -20.66
C SER A 612 4.68 -4.66 -22.15
N SER A 613 3.64 -4.12 -22.81
CA SER A 613 3.65 -4.00 -24.27
C SER A 613 3.78 -2.58 -24.82
N SER A 614 4.04 -1.58 -23.98
CA SER A 614 3.89 -0.18 -24.35
C SER A 614 5.02 0.34 -25.26
N PRO A 615 4.76 1.36 -26.12
CA PRO A 615 5.79 2.11 -26.83
C PRO A 615 6.57 3.02 -25.87
N SER A 616 7.09 2.47 -24.78
CA SER A 616 7.99 3.20 -23.92
C SER A 616 9.26 3.57 -24.68
N LYS A 617 9.81 4.72 -24.32
CA LYS A 617 11.04 5.21 -24.92
C LYS A 617 12.16 4.31 -24.42
N ILE A 618 12.88 3.69 -25.35
CA ILE A 618 14.11 2.98 -25.03
C ILE A 618 15.26 3.96 -25.22
N TYR A 619 16.16 3.97 -24.26
CA TYR A 619 17.36 4.79 -24.22
C TYR A 619 18.57 3.86 -24.26
N VAL A 620 19.58 4.21 -25.06
CA VAL A 620 20.87 3.53 -25.03
C VAL A 620 21.95 4.57 -24.76
N ASP A 621 22.79 4.32 -23.77
CA ASP A 621 23.88 5.22 -23.43
C ASP A 621 25.17 4.96 -24.24
N ASN A 622 26.20 5.76 -23.98
CA ASN A 622 27.49 5.65 -24.66
C ASN A 622 28.31 4.38 -24.31
N GLU A 623 27.98 3.72 -23.19
CA GLU A 623 28.59 2.51 -22.66
C GLU A 623 27.84 1.25 -23.10
N GLY A 624 26.62 1.41 -23.62
CA GLY A 624 25.78 0.33 -24.15
C GLY A 624 24.60 -0.02 -23.26
N HIS A 625 24.38 0.66 -22.14
CA HIS A 625 23.25 0.36 -21.26
C HIS A 625 21.94 0.71 -21.96
N LEU A 626 21.09 -0.31 -22.17
CA LEU A 626 19.74 -0.17 -22.70
C LEU A 626 18.74 -0.11 -21.55
N GLU A 627 17.89 0.92 -21.58
CA GLU A 627 16.87 1.13 -20.56
C GLU A 627 15.57 1.66 -21.12
N ARG A 628 14.47 1.25 -20.49
CA ARG A 628 13.11 1.66 -20.85
C ARG A 628 12.59 2.67 -19.84
N SER A 629 12.01 3.78 -20.32
CA SER A 629 11.51 4.80 -19.39
C SER A 629 10.29 4.38 -18.59
N HIS A 630 9.42 3.53 -19.16
CA HIS A 630 8.18 3.09 -18.52
C HIS A 630 7.83 1.65 -18.86
N TYR A 631 7.27 0.96 -17.88
CA TYR A 631 6.54 -0.28 -18.02
C TYR A 631 5.05 -0.01 -17.73
N TYR A 632 4.19 -0.67 -18.50
CA TYR A 632 2.74 -0.58 -18.41
C TYR A 632 2.15 -1.99 -18.34
N PRO A 633 1.23 -2.30 -17.42
CA PRO A 633 0.64 -3.64 -17.28
C PRO A 633 -0.37 -3.96 -18.41
N LYS A 634 -0.53 -5.25 -18.77
CA LYS A 634 -1.54 -5.70 -19.77
C LYS A 634 -2.98 -5.38 -19.41
N SER A 635 -3.33 -5.23 -18.13
CA SER A 635 -4.70 -4.87 -17.72
C SER A 635 -5.16 -3.53 -18.31
N PHE A 636 -4.23 -2.65 -18.71
CA PHE A 636 -4.51 -1.42 -19.44
C PHE A 636 -4.70 -1.61 -20.96
N GLN A 637 -4.50 -2.81 -21.51
CA GLN A 637 -4.43 -3.07 -22.97
C GLN A 637 -5.76 -3.45 -23.64
N ARG A 638 -6.92 -3.34 -22.98
CA ARG A 638 -8.21 -3.47 -23.68
C ARG A 638 -8.44 -2.36 -24.74
N VAL A 639 -7.53 -1.38 -24.90
CA VAL A 639 -7.76 -0.19 -25.75
C VAL A 639 -6.76 0.04 -26.92
N LEU A 640 -5.63 -0.67 -27.12
CA LEU A 640 -4.71 -0.29 -28.23
C LEU A 640 -3.99 -1.43 -28.97
N GLY A 641 -4.48 -1.76 -30.17
CA GLY A 641 -3.78 -2.62 -31.14
C GLY A 641 -2.59 -1.97 -31.87
N LEU A 642 -2.47 -0.64 -31.85
CA LEU A 642 -1.34 0.12 -32.42
C LEU A 642 -0.04 -0.01 -31.59
N ILE A 643 -0.17 -0.35 -30.31
CA ILE A 643 0.93 -0.44 -29.35
C ILE A 643 1.79 -1.70 -29.57
N ILE A 644 1.14 -2.84 -29.83
CA ILE A 644 1.80 -4.12 -30.17
C ILE A 644 2.65 -3.99 -31.46
N LEU A 645 2.24 -3.12 -32.40
CA LEU A 645 2.98 -2.86 -33.64
C LEU A 645 4.28 -2.09 -33.40
N MET A 646 4.27 -1.04 -32.56
CA MET A 646 5.46 -0.23 -32.28
C MET A 646 6.51 -1.01 -31.47
N GLU A 647 6.07 -1.85 -30.54
CA GLU A 647 6.96 -2.69 -29.75
C GLU A 647 7.64 -3.76 -30.61
N ARG A 648 6.87 -4.40 -31.51
CA ARG A 648 7.44 -5.27 -32.56
C ARG A 648 8.46 -4.51 -33.40
N MET A 649 8.24 -3.24 -33.76
CA MET A 649 9.20 -2.47 -34.54
C MET A 649 10.53 -2.24 -33.81
N ILE A 650 10.51 -1.85 -32.54
CA ILE A 650 11.74 -1.60 -31.77
C ILE A 650 12.50 -2.91 -31.52
N TYR A 651 11.81 -3.98 -31.14
CA TYR A 651 12.45 -5.29 -31.01
C TYR A 651 12.88 -5.86 -32.37
N ASN A 652 12.24 -5.49 -33.47
CA ASN A 652 12.70 -5.87 -34.81
C ASN A 652 14.01 -5.16 -35.14
N GLU A 653 14.16 -3.87 -34.86
CA GLU A 653 15.43 -3.15 -35.06
C GLU A 653 16.55 -3.73 -34.19
N LEU A 654 16.26 -4.00 -32.92
CA LEU A 654 17.20 -4.64 -32.01
C LEU A 654 17.55 -6.07 -32.47
N ALA A 655 16.55 -6.87 -32.85
CA ALA A 655 16.77 -8.24 -33.32
C ALA A 655 17.53 -8.25 -34.65
N GLU A 656 17.25 -7.33 -35.56
CA GLU A 656 17.99 -7.16 -36.81
C GLU A 656 19.45 -6.77 -36.53
N TYR A 657 19.68 -5.81 -35.63
CA TYR A 657 21.02 -5.46 -35.18
C TYR A 657 21.77 -6.66 -34.58
N LEU A 658 21.14 -7.39 -33.66
CA LEU A 658 21.72 -8.57 -33.02
C LEU A 658 22.01 -9.68 -34.04
N ARG A 659 21.15 -9.89 -35.04
CA ARG A 659 21.41 -10.85 -36.14
C ARG A 659 22.58 -10.39 -37.00
N ASN A 660 22.60 -9.13 -37.41
CA ASN A 660 23.65 -8.56 -38.26
C ASN A 660 25.03 -8.58 -37.58
N LYS A 661 25.08 -8.59 -36.25
CA LYS A 661 26.31 -8.69 -35.46
C LYS A 661 26.61 -10.10 -34.93
N ASN A 662 25.83 -11.12 -35.32
CA ASN A 662 25.94 -12.50 -34.79
C ASN A 662 25.81 -12.60 -33.25
N LEU A 663 25.07 -11.67 -32.63
CA LEU A 663 24.82 -11.61 -31.19
C LEU A 663 23.48 -12.24 -30.78
N PHE A 664 22.64 -12.63 -31.74
CA PHE A 664 21.30 -13.19 -31.45
C PHE A 664 21.34 -14.53 -30.70
N GLY A 665 22.33 -15.39 -30.99
CA GLY A 665 22.54 -16.64 -30.25
C GLY A 665 22.84 -16.40 -28.76
N PRO A 666 23.89 -15.62 -28.44
CA PRO A 666 24.19 -15.20 -27.07
C PRO A 666 23.02 -14.51 -26.37
N PHE A 667 22.29 -13.63 -27.06
CA PHE A 667 21.09 -12.98 -26.52
C PHE A 667 20.05 -13.99 -26.05
N LYS A 668 19.73 -14.99 -26.89
CA LYS A 668 18.76 -16.03 -26.55
C LYS A 668 19.22 -16.85 -25.35
N GLN A 669 20.51 -17.21 -25.30
CA GLN A 669 21.08 -17.94 -24.17
C GLN A 669 20.91 -17.15 -22.86
N LEU A 670 21.20 -15.84 -22.86
CA LEU A 670 20.99 -14.97 -21.70
C LEU A 670 19.52 -14.94 -21.25
N ILE A 671 18.56 -14.87 -22.18
CA ILE A 671 17.13 -14.92 -21.85
C ILE A 671 16.74 -16.26 -21.21
N ASP A 672 17.24 -17.37 -21.75
CA ASP A 672 16.98 -18.71 -21.23
C ASP A 672 17.56 -18.85 -19.80
N GLU A 673 18.76 -18.33 -19.55
CA GLU A 673 19.39 -18.27 -18.23
C GLU A 673 18.62 -17.38 -17.23
N LEU A 674 18.18 -16.19 -17.65
CA LEU A 674 17.37 -15.30 -16.83
C LEU A 674 16.03 -15.95 -16.47
N SER A 675 15.41 -16.64 -17.43
CA SER A 675 14.13 -17.32 -17.26
C SER A 675 14.25 -18.52 -16.32
N ALA A 676 15.32 -19.31 -16.42
CA ALA A 676 15.61 -20.40 -15.47
C ALA A 676 15.79 -19.86 -14.05
N ASN A 677 16.64 -18.84 -13.85
CA ASN A 677 16.85 -18.21 -12.56
C ASN A 677 15.55 -17.61 -11.96
N PHE A 678 14.71 -17.02 -12.81
CA PHE A 678 13.41 -16.50 -12.39
C PHE A 678 12.47 -17.62 -11.93
N LEU A 679 12.39 -18.73 -12.67
CA LEU A 679 11.57 -19.87 -12.30
C LEU A 679 12.01 -20.47 -10.95
N ASP A 680 13.31 -20.53 -10.70
CA ASP A 680 13.86 -21.00 -9.42
C ASP A 680 13.44 -20.08 -8.24
N ASN A 681 13.16 -18.81 -8.51
CA ASN A 681 12.80 -17.79 -7.51
C ASN A 681 11.33 -17.34 -7.57
N ILE A 682 10.49 -17.95 -8.42
CA ILE A 682 9.16 -17.41 -8.74
C ILE A 682 8.27 -17.23 -7.52
N ASN A 683 8.35 -18.14 -6.53
CA ASN A 683 7.57 -18.03 -5.30
C ASN A 683 7.95 -16.82 -4.44
N LEU A 684 9.25 -16.48 -4.42
CA LEU A 684 9.73 -15.30 -3.71
C LEU A 684 9.26 -14.02 -4.40
N ILE A 685 9.29 -14.03 -5.73
CA ILE A 685 8.84 -12.93 -6.58
C ILE A 685 7.34 -12.69 -6.41
N ILE A 686 6.51 -13.75 -6.52
CA ILE A 686 5.07 -13.67 -6.27
C ILE A 686 4.80 -13.07 -4.88
N SER A 687 5.54 -13.55 -3.87
CA SER A 687 5.36 -13.07 -2.49
C SER A 687 5.79 -11.60 -2.33
N TYR A 688 6.79 -11.15 -3.09
CA TYR A 688 7.21 -9.74 -3.15
C TYR A 688 6.18 -8.85 -3.85
N MET A 689 5.57 -9.36 -4.92
CA MET A 689 4.60 -8.63 -5.74
C MET A 689 3.22 -8.52 -5.05
N LYS A 690 2.87 -9.49 -4.20
CA LYS A 690 1.55 -9.60 -3.58
C LYS A 690 1.11 -8.38 -2.76
N PRO A 691 1.94 -7.73 -1.91
CA PRO A 691 1.54 -6.52 -1.21
C PRO A 691 1.17 -5.37 -2.14
N PHE A 692 1.69 -5.36 -3.36
CA PHE A 692 1.32 -4.37 -4.37
C PHE A 692 0.01 -4.69 -5.11
N GLY A 693 -0.62 -5.83 -4.82
CA GLY A 693 -1.89 -6.26 -5.44
C GLY A 693 -1.74 -6.96 -6.79
N PHE A 694 -0.56 -7.49 -7.10
CA PHE A 694 -0.26 -8.24 -8.33
C PHE A 694 -0.38 -9.75 -8.16
#